data_AF-A0A830C971-F1
#
_entry.id   AF-A0A830C971-F1
#
_cell.length_a   1.000
_cell.length_b   1.000
_cell.length_c   1.000
_cell.angle_alpha   90.00
_cell.angle_beta   90.00
_cell.angle_gamma   90.00
#
_symmetry.space_group_name_H-M   'P 1'
#
loop_
_entity.id
_entity.type
_entity.pdbx_description
1 polymer ?
#
loop_
_entity_poly.entity_id
_entity_poly.type
_entity_poly.pdbx_seq_one_letter_code
_entity_poly.pdbx_strand_id
1 'polypeptide(L)'
;MEKSPAACAMDWSIHLEKSLRSKTPGKSIEALEEIGKQLNWWNSESELSSAEYRMFGLIPGEDKLFLNSIFLRLADAFRLGNKHFKIAVVKLFLRIKKKRRKRDGEGILSKGKLENHLELLSRVKEVFDKGDAEERALTLLLFGAWASFSKDCADIRYTVLSSLVTGDIREVKAAMFAAGCLSELSDDFANVYLEILTTMVLSLEISSDVKLAGARALAKLWCPISVADKAYKIYALSCVDLDRQVYVASLEDTSCRQVDASNSYSEVSELFLKLLSAAKNVLKSSILSTRVLAVNVLADISGKVLGRVDMVSGEAGRTLASQVISFVLDHILDLVKPKTDVHQADFDVEVKYKLMKMLEAVKDTEISDPSNLMLYFSKVIVTCLQRPEETDVGTSQVLNALKLRSENVCNCSYFGSHVSMAYFLLLHLLCTFICMRHATEESISLSNQSDKFSLDCAKKIILGRNNYWYLYKTGEKAACQGAWSTCAFIFEELITAVESDSCLCWLKSLARFSAAEKQIQPFRLTDIENLSRASNTLLSTKRILIESDTGNKFSFQTRFLTLRANTLKTVVDMIKLINTRHPLVDSSMEVSFRMMKLAREFDLLLTSFIGMDRQSVTSVSALALSCSLMAFTAGFAFLAQNERISKFGKAEEPFFALLIEDLFGRLTDIDCKTRKNLLSLLKPFRSCKGCFSGRLQNRITYTSYEAVVLHKLTEYSVGEIFCLRNEAKNCAQQDDGDAISRILTNGSQLLSNIISKLMSIPFRTPRHFFRVRPAVSSEIIAMNEDGQMIDGSSILSGSHLSLNLSFQLKSMSVGGPPGPLNKAYCILNCEGQAESSRQDQDIGDLLDLNEKLLRYVAGSAQTHHGLHCAGPNDHLMVNEYLCFELNGRRQGFSTCLLDVSCFPVGSYRIKWLSGCVDSVGSYWSLLPVNSGPLFTILDRM
;
A
#
# COMPACT_ATOMS: atom_id res chain seq x y z
N MET A 1 30.00 1.70 13.82
CA MET A 1 28.99 2.77 13.69
C MET A 1 29.33 3.58 12.46
N GLU A 2 28.41 3.73 11.51
CA GLU A 2 28.55 4.76 10.48
C GLU A 2 28.38 6.12 11.13
N LYS A 3 29.30 7.04 10.85
CA LYS A 3 29.23 8.43 11.32
C LYS A 3 28.05 9.13 10.61
N SER A 4 27.30 9.99 11.31
CA SER A 4 26.27 10.81 10.65
C SER A 4 26.89 11.81 9.65
N PRO A 5 26.14 12.33 8.66
CA PRO A 5 26.60 13.35 7.72
C PRO A 5 27.18 14.58 8.41
N ALA A 6 26.51 15.04 9.47
CA ALA A 6 26.96 16.16 10.30
C ALA A 6 28.32 15.85 10.98
N ALA A 7 28.52 14.61 11.42
CA ALA A 7 29.81 14.16 11.97
C ALA A 7 30.92 14.03 10.92
N CYS A 8 30.57 13.88 9.64
CA CYS A 8 31.52 13.78 8.53
C CYS A 8 31.80 15.12 7.84
N ALA A 9 31.04 16.17 8.17
CA ALA A 9 31.05 17.44 7.45
C ALA A 9 32.43 18.12 7.42
N MET A 10 33.18 18.03 8.52
CA MET A 10 34.56 18.54 8.60
C MET A 10 35.48 17.83 7.61
N ASP A 11 35.47 16.50 7.62
CA ASP A 11 36.29 15.66 6.74
C ASP A 11 35.95 15.93 5.26
N TRP A 12 34.67 16.03 4.94
CA TRP A 12 34.18 16.36 3.60
C TRP A 12 34.63 17.75 3.14
N SER A 13 34.53 18.74 4.02
CA SER A 13 35.01 20.10 3.76
C SER A 13 36.50 20.06 3.42
N ILE A 14 37.34 19.47 4.28
CA ILE A 14 38.80 19.38 4.08
C ILE A 14 39.14 18.65 2.78
N HIS A 15 38.48 17.52 2.52
CA HIS A 15 38.69 16.74 1.31
C HIS A 15 38.35 17.55 0.05
N LEU A 16 37.21 18.25 0.06
CA LEU A 16 36.79 19.10 -1.05
C LEU A 16 37.82 20.19 -1.35
N GLU A 17 38.32 20.89 -0.33
CA GLU A 17 39.33 21.94 -0.51
C GLU A 17 40.64 21.39 -1.08
N LYS A 18 41.12 20.26 -0.57
CA LYS A 18 42.33 19.60 -1.09
C LYS A 18 42.15 19.18 -2.55
N SER A 19 41.00 18.62 -2.90
CA SER A 19 40.74 18.10 -4.24
C SER A 19 40.47 19.21 -5.25
N LEU A 20 39.84 20.33 -4.85
CA LEU A 20 39.67 21.51 -5.71
C LEU A 20 40.99 22.22 -6.01
N ARG A 21 41.99 22.15 -5.11
CA ARG A 21 43.34 22.70 -5.32
C ARG A 21 44.26 21.78 -6.12
N SER A 22 43.85 20.53 -6.38
CA SER A 22 44.71 19.56 -7.05
C SER A 22 44.88 19.88 -8.53
N LYS A 23 46.13 19.82 -9.03
CA LYS A 23 46.46 20.04 -10.46
C LYS A 23 46.23 18.79 -11.33
N THR A 24 45.89 17.65 -10.71
CA THR A 24 45.55 16.41 -11.44
C THR A 24 44.26 16.58 -12.23
N PRO A 25 44.26 16.32 -13.55
CA PRO A 25 43.06 16.45 -14.38
C PRO A 25 41.96 15.49 -13.91
N GLY A 26 40.70 15.94 -13.91
CA GLY A 26 39.54 15.13 -13.53
C GLY A 26 39.24 15.09 -12.02
N LYS A 27 40.26 15.08 -11.16
CA LYS A 27 40.11 14.93 -9.69
C LYS A 27 39.22 15.98 -9.04
N SER A 28 39.26 17.22 -9.54
CA SER A 28 38.44 18.32 -9.03
C SER A 28 36.96 18.18 -9.42
N ILE A 29 36.66 17.55 -10.57
CA ILE A 29 35.28 17.27 -11.02
C ILE A 29 34.73 16.06 -10.27
N GLU A 30 35.54 15.01 -10.10
CA GLU A 30 35.19 13.86 -9.26
C GLU A 30 34.83 14.29 -7.83
N ALA A 31 35.61 15.21 -7.26
CA ALA A 31 35.33 15.78 -5.94
C ALA A 31 33.99 16.55 -5.89
N LEU A 32 33.62 17.26 -6.97
CA LEU A 32 32.31 17.90 -7.07
C LEU A 32 31.17 16.87 -7.18
N GLU A 33 31.38 15.75 -7.86
CA GLU A 33 30.37 14.68 -7.91
C GLU A 33 30.21 13.97 -6.57
N GLU A 34 31.32 13.72 -5.87
CA GLU A 34 31.36 13.08 -4.56
C GLU A 34 30.70 13.94 -3.48
N ILE A 35 31.08 15.22 -3.36
CA ILE A 35 30.44 16.14 -2.42
C ILE A 35 28.95 16.31 -2.75
N GLY A 36 28.57 16.24 -4.03
CA GLY A 36 27.18 16.24 -4.44
C GLY A 36 26.40 15.05 -3.90
N LYS A 37 26.98 13.84 -3.87
CA LYS A 37 26.35 12.66 -3.26
C LYS A 37 26.22 12.82 -1.74
N GLN A 38 27.27 13.32 -1.09
CA GLN A 38 27.32 13.56 0.35
C GLN A 38 26.29 14.60 0.82
N LEU A 39 26.18 15.74 0.14
CA LEU A 39 25.18 16.76 0.44
C LEU A 39 23.74 16.27 0.18
N ASN A 40 23.54 15.41 -0.83
CA ASN A 40 22.24 14.78 -1.04
C ASN A 40 21.84 13.84 0.10
N TRP A 41 22.80 13.08 0.62
CA TRP A 41 22.58 12.22 1.79
C TRP A 41 22.25 13.08 3.03
N TRP A 42 23.03 14.13 3.29
CA TRP A 42 22.78 15.05 4.40
C TRP A 42 21.41 15.74 4.30
N ASN A 43 20.97 16.12 3.09
CA ASN A 43 19.67 16.75 2.89
C ASN A 43 18.47 15.79 3.09
N SER A 44 18.71 14.47 3.19
CA SER A 44 17.65 13.48 3.41
C SER A 44 17.49 13.07 4.87
N GLU A 45 18.38 13.49 5.77
CA GLU A 45 18.32 13.20 7.21
C GLU A 45 17.70 14.36 8.01
N SER A 46 17.06 14.03 9.13
CA SER A 46 16.51 14.98 10.10
C SER A 46 17.63 15.69 10.88
N GLU A 47 17.30 16.81 11.55
CA GLU A 47 18.26 17.46 12.45
C GLU A 47 18.64 16.55 13.62
N LEU A 48 19.92 16.58 13.99
CA LEU A 48 20.43 15.81 15.13
C LEU A 48 19.83 16.35 16.44
N SER A 49 19.39 15.44 17.30
CA SER A 49 19.00 15.69 18.68
C SER A 49 20.21 15.99 19.58
N SER A 50 20.00 16.65 20.72
CA SER A 50 21.07 16.91 21.70
C SER A 50 21.72 15.64 22.28
N ALA A 51 21.08 14.48 22.16
CA ALA A 51 21.66 13.19 22.54
C ALA A 51 22.65 12.70 21.47
N GLU A 52 22.31 12.86 20.18
CA GLU A 52 23.18 12.47 19.07
C GLU A 52 24.42 13.36 18.95
N TYR A 53 24.31 14.67 19.20
CA TYR A 53 25.48 15.56 19.29
C TYR A 53 26.49 15.05 20.32
N ARG A 54 26.01 14.64 21.51
CA ARG A 54 26.86 14.07 22.57
C ARG A 54 27.42 12.71 22.20
N MET A 55 26.63 11.87 21.53
CA MET A 55 27.05 10.55 21.08
C MET A 55 28.18 10.59 20.03
N PHE A 56 28.18 11.58 19.13
CA PHE A 56 29.21 11.76 18.11
C PHE A 56 30.34 12.71 18.52
N GLY A 57 30.31 13.27 19.73
CA GLY A 57 31.29 14.25 20.20
C GLY A 57 31.28 15.57 19.43
N LEU A 58 30.13 15.93 18.83
CA LEU A 58 29.97 17.15 18.05
C LEU A 58 29.51 18.32 18.92
N ILE A 59 30.03 19.51 18.63
CA ILE A 59 29.57 20.74 19.27
C ILE A 59 28.28 21.20 18.55
N PRO A 60 27.17 21.50 19.25
CA PRO A 60 25.95 22.01 18.61
C PRO A 60 26.22 23.24 17.75
N GLY A 61 25.88 23.18 16.45
CA GLY A 61 26.11 24.26 15.49
C GLY A 61 27.43 24.18 14.71
N GLU A 62 28.36 23.30 15.09
CA GLU A 62 29.61 23.06 14.36
C GLU A 62 29.36 22.50 12.95
N ASP A 63 28.35 21.65 12.82
CA ASP A 63 27.87 21.11 11.56
C ASP A 63 27.41 22.23 10.59
N LYS A 64 26.74 23.27 11.10
CA LYS A 64 26.33 24.45 10.33
C LYS A 64 27.53 25.25 9.82
N LEU A 65 28.58 25.40 10.64
CA LEU A 65 29.81 26.08 10.24
C LEU A 65 30.51 25.36 9.08
N PHE A 66 30.61 24.03 9.14
CA PHE A 66 31.21 23.24 8.07
C PHE A 66 30.35 23.21 6.82
N LEU A 67 29.02 23.17 6.95
CA LEU A 67 28.11 23.30 5.82
C LEU A 67 28.30 24.65 5.11
N ASN A 68 28.36 25.75 5.86
CA ASN A 68 28.63 27.09 5.35
C ASN A 68 30.00 27.16 4.63
N SER A 69 31.03 26.53 5.19
CA SER A 69 32.36 26.42 4.56
C SER A 69 32.33 25.64 3.25
N ILE A 70 31.63 24.51 3.18
CA ILE A 70 31.46 23.73 1.95
C ILE A 70 30.79 24.58 0.87
N PHE A 71 29.73 25.32 1.23
CA PHE A 71 29.00 26.17 0.30
C PHE A 71 29.86 27.32 -0.22
N LEU A 72 30.66 27.96 0.64
CA LEU A 72 31.59 29.02 0.24
C LEU A 72 32.65 28.49 -0.73
N ARG A 73 33.17 27.28 -0.51
CA ARG A 73 34.13 26.63 -1.42
C ARG A 73 33.50 26.31 -2.77
N LEU A 74 32.24 25.86 -2.79
CA LEU A 74 31.50 25.62 -4.03
C LEU A 74 31.21 26.93 -4.78
N ALA A 75 30.89 28.01 -4.06
CA ALA A 75 30.71 29.33 -4.65
C ALA A 75 32.02 29.88 -5.22
N ASP A 76 33.17 29.67 -4.55
CA ASP A 76 34.49 30.03 -5.09
C ASP A 76 34.85 29.18 -6.32
N ALA A 77 34.55 27.89 -6.31
CA ALA A 77 34.74 27.01 -7.46
C ALA A 77 33.87 27.44 -8.66
N PHE A 78 32.65 27.93 -8.40
CA PHE A 78 31.79 28.52 -9.44
C PHE A 78 32.36 29.85 -9.94
N ARG A 79 32.84 30.71 -9.04
CA ARG A 79 33.37 32.04 -9.37
C ARG A 79 34.66 31.99 -10.19
N LEU A 80 35.62 31.19 -9.75
CA LEU A 80 36.98 31.14 -10.32
C LEU A 80 37.16 30.02 -11.36
N GLY A 81 36.25 29.05 -11.39
CA GLY A 81 36.36 27.87 -12.26
C GLY A 81 36.00 28.15 -13.72
N ASN A 82 36.45 27.26 -14.61
CA ASN A 82 36.06 27.28 -16.01
C ASN A 82 34.57 26.88 -16.20
N LYS A 83 34.05 26.97 -17.42
CA LYS A 83 32.64 26.64 -17.74
C LYS A 83 32.22 25.24 -17.27
N HIS A 84 33.11 24.24 -17.33
CA HIS A 84 32.80 22.89 -16.85
C HIS A 84 32.59 22.84 -15.33
N PHE A 85 33.39 23.57 -14.55
CA PHE A 85 33.19 23.71 -13.11
C PHE A 85 31.85 24.39 -12.79
N LYS A 86 31.53 25.48 -13.50
CA LYS A 86 30.26 26.20 -13.34
C LYS A 86 29.06 25.28 -13.58
N ILE A 87 29.08 24.52 -14.68
CA ILE A 87 28.05 23.52 -15.00
C ILE A 87 27.95 22.43 -13.92
N ALA A 88 29.09 21.93 -13.42
CA ALA A 88 29.11 20.88 -12.40
C ALA A 88 28.47 21.34 -11.07
N VAL A 89 28.81 22.56 -10.61
CA VAL A 89 28.21 23.16 -9.41
C VAL A 89 26.70 23.36 -9.58
N VAL A 90 26.26 23.88 -10.74
CA VAL A 90 24.82 24.04 -11.02
C VAL A 90 24.09 22.69 -11.01
N LYS A 91 24.63 21.67 -11.67
CA LYS A 91 24.05 20.31 -11.69
C LYS A 91 23.94 19.72 -10.28
N LEU A 92 24.92 19.95 -9.42
CA LEU A 92 24.91 19.52 -8.02
C LEU A 92 23.70 20.11 -7.29
N PHE A 93 23.51 21.42 -7.34
CA PHE A 93 22.41 22.08 -6.61
C PHE A 93 21.03 21.80 -7.21
N LEU A 94 20.93 21.64 -8.53
CA LEU A 94 19.68 21.19 -9.17
C LEU A 94 19.28 19.76 -8.75
N ARG A 95 20.24 18.84 -8.55
CA ARG A 95 19.97 17.49 -8.04
C ARG A 95 19.45 17.52 -6.60
N ILE A 96 20.06 18.35 -5.75
CA ILE A 96 19.63 18.55 -4.36
C ILE A 96 18.18 19.08 -4.33
N LYS A 97 17.85 20.06 -5.19
CA LYS A 97 16.49 20.61 -5.29
C LYS A 97 15.45 19.58 -5.77
N LYS A 98 15.74 18.76 -6.80
CA LYS A 98 14.77 17.83 -7.41
C LYS A 98 14.21 16.78 -6.45
N LYS A 99 14.91 16.45 -5.35
CA LYS A 99 14.45 15.45 -4.35
C LYS A 99 13.57 16.05 -3.23
N ARG A 100 13.31 17.35 -3.22
CA ARG A 100 12.49 18.02 -2.20
C ARG A 100 11.00 17.68 -2.41
N ARG A 101 10.35 17.10 -1.39
CA ARG A 101 8.93 16.68 -1.43
C ARG A 101 7.98 17.55 -0.60
N LYS A 102 8.48 18.49 0.23
CA LYS A 102 7.66 19.31 1.15
C LYS A 102 7.93 20.80 0.98
N ARG A 103 6.87 21.60 1.22
CA ARG A 103 6.81 23.07 1.16
C ARG A 103 7.70 23.74 2.21
N ASP A 104 7.94 23.06 3.33
CA ASP A 104 8.68 23.66 4.43
C ASP A 104 10.16 23.80 4.12
N GLY A 105 10.71 24.93 4.56
CA GLY A 105 12.08 25.39 4.37
C GLY A 105 13.17 24.44 4.90
N GLU A 106 12.83 23.28 5.43
CA GLU A 106 13.72 22.33 6.09
C GLU A 106 14.63 21.57 5.11
N GLY A 107 15.91 21.50 5.46
CA GLY A 107 16.99 20.93 4.65
C GLY A 107 18.29 21.72 4.79
N ILE A 108 19.37 21.30 4.13
CA ILE A 108 20.68 21.98 4.19
C ILE A 108 20.67 23.38 3.54
N LEU A 109 19.65 23.68 2.74
CA LEU A 109 19.46 24.97 2.07
C LEU A 109 18.59 25.94 2.89
N SER A 110 18.24 25.61 4.13
CA SER A 110 17.42 26.51 4.96
C SER A 110 18.22 27.75 5.37
N LYS A 111 17.57 28.93 5.34
CA LYS A 111 18.23 30.20 5.70
C LYS A 111 18.82 30.17 7.13
N GLY A 112 18.16 29.47 8.06
CA GLY A 112 18.62 29.28 9.45
C GLY A 112 19.84 28.37 9.64
N LYS A 113 20.35 27.72 8.58
CA LYS A 113 21.57 26.91 8.59
C LYS A 113 22.77 27.57 7.89
N LEU A 114 22.56 28.69 7.19
CA LEU A 114 23.58 29.37 6.38
C LEU A 114 23.73 30.84 6.81
N GLU A 115 24.66 31.10 7.73
CA GLU A 115 24.91 32.46 8.24
C GLU A 115 25.42 33.40 7.15
N ASN A 116 26.35 32.96 6.27
CA ASN A 116 26.97 33.80 5.23
C ASN A 116 26.27 33.73 3.87
N HIS A 117 24.94 33.55 3.84
CA HIS A 117 24.19 33.41 2.60
C HIS A 117 24.29 34.62 1.67
N LEU A 118 24.43 35.85 2.19
CA LEU A 118 24.62 37.05 1.37
C LEU A 118 25.97 37.05 0.62
N GLU A 119 27.03 36.58 1.28
CA GLU A 119 28.36 36.44 0.67
C GLU A 119 28.36 35.38 -0.44
N LEU A 120 27.64 34.27 -0.26
CA LEU A 120 27.43 33.26 -1.31
C LEU A 120 26.76 33.86 -2.54
N LEU A 121 25.69 34.64 -2.33
CA LEU A 121 24.97 35.30 -3.41
C LEU A 121 25.84 36.33 -4.12
N SER A 122 26.63 37.12 -3.38
CA SER A 122 27.55 38.12 -3.94
C SER A 122 28.61 37.47 -4.84
N ARG A 123 29.27 36.39 -4.39
CA ARG A 123 30.30 35.68 -5.18
C ARG A 123 29.77 35.09 -6.46
N VAL A 124 28.54 34.57 -6.43
CA VAL A 124 27.87 34.04 -7.62
C VAL A 124 27.41 35.17 -8.54
N LYS A 125 26.89 36.28 -7.98
CA LYS A 125 26.48 37.45 -8.76
C LYS A 125 27.65 38.08 -9.52
N GLU A 126 28.86 38.07 -8.99
CA GLU A 126 30.05 38.54 -9.71
C GLU A 126 30.24 37.84 -11.08
N VAL A 127 29.86 36.56 -11.17
CA VAL A 127 29.88 35.80 -12.43
C VAL A 127 28.78 36.23 -13.37
N PHE A 128 27.62 36.63 -12.85
CA PHE A 128 26.54 37.21 -13.67
C PHE A 128 26.95 38.55 -14.27
N ASP A 129 27.52 39.43 -13.45
CA ASP A 129 27.85 40.81 -13.84
C ASP A 129 28.98 40.86 -14.89
N LYS A 130 29.93 39.92 -14.84
CA LYS A 130 31.10 39.86 -15.74
C LYS A 130 31.00 38.81 -16.84
N GLY A 131 30.01 37.93 -16.78
CA GLY A 131 29.93 36.71 -17.59
C GLY A 131 29.25 36.88 -18.94
N ASP A 132 29.50 35.91 -19.84
CA ASP A 132 28.75 35.79 -21.09
C ASP A 132 27.30 35.31 -20.86
N ALA A 133 26.49 35.23 -21.90
CA ALA A 133 25.08 34.83 -21.77
C ALA A 133 24.89 33.40 -21.20
N GLU A 134 25.87 32.50 -21.41
CA GLU A 134 25.83 31.15 -20.86
C GLU A 134 26.15 31.17 -19.35
N GLU A 135 27.13 31.95 -18.94
CA GLU A 135 27.49 32.13 -17.53
C GLU A 135 26.41 32.87 -16.74
N ARG A 136 25.74 33.86 -17.36
CA ARG A 136 24.54 34.50 -16.81
C ARG A 136 23.40 33.49 -16.62
N ALA A 137 23.14 32.65 -17.62
CA ALA A 137 22.13 31.60 -17.52
C ALA A 137 22.45 30.59 -16.40
N LEU A 138 23.71 30.14 -16.28
CA LEU A 138 24.15 29.24 -15.21
C LEU A 138 23.97 29.88 -13.82
N THR A 139 24.25 31.18 -13.72
CA THR A 139 24.09 31.94 -12.48
C THR A 139 22.62 32.05 -12.06
N LEU A 140 21.72 32.34 -13.01
CA LEU A 140 20.27 32.38 -12.77
C LEU A 140 19.74 31.00 -12.31
N LEU A 141 20.19 29.90 -12.94
CA LEU A 141 19.84 28.55 -12.50
C LEU A 141 20.28 28.28 -11.04
N LEU A 142 21.46 28.77 -10.66
CA LEU A 142 21.98 28.63 -9.30
C LEU A 142 21.16 29.46 -8.30
N PHE A 143 20.80 30.71 -8.62
CA PHE A 143 19.90 31.52 -7.79
C PHE A 143 18.53 30.86 -7.59
N GLY A 144 17.98 30.22 -8.62
CA GLY A 144 16.74 29.45 -8.52
C GLY A 144 16.86 28.19 -7.66
N ALA A 145 18.01 27.50 -7.71
CA ALA A 145 18.30 26.37 -6.82
C ALA A 145 18.44 26.80 -5.35
N TRP A 146 18.88 28.05 -5.12
CA TRP A 146 19.07 28.67 -3.80
C TRP A 146 17.90 29.54 -3.33
N ALA A 147 16.71 29.39 -3.94
CA ALA A 147 15.53 30.19 -3.66
C ALA A 147 15.18 30.34 -2.16
N SER A 148 15.46 29.32 -1.34
CA SER A 148 15.19 29.32 0.10
C SER A 148 15.90 30.43 0.89
N PHE A 149 17.01 30.96 0.40
CA PHE A 149 17.72 32.09 1.01
C PHE A 149 17.99 33.26 0.05
N SER A 150 17.76 33.10 -1.26
CA SER A 150 17.88 34.19 -2.24
C SER A 150 16.60 35.01 -2.39
N LYS A 151 15.42 34.48 -2.02
CA LYS A 151 14.11 35.15 -2.21
C LYS A 151 13.97 36.53 -1.57
N ASP A 152 14.68 36.78 -0.48
CA ASP A 152 14.60 38.05 0.27
C ASP A 152 15.63 39.08 -0.23
N CYS A 153 16.56 38.68 -1.12
CA CYS A 153 17.58 39.59 -1.62
C CYS A 153 17.03 40.41 -2.79
N ALA A 154 16.73 41.69 -2.53
CA ALA A 154 16.16 42.61 -3.53
C ALA A 154 17.00 42.69 -4.81
N ASP A 155 18.33 42.66 -4.66
CA ASP A 155 19.26 42.72 -5.77
C ASP A 155 19.18 41.47 -6.68
N ILE A 156 19.07 40.28 -6.10
CA ILE A 156 18.86 39.04 -6.86
C ILE A 156 17.47 39.00 -7.52
N ARG A 157 16.43 39.46 -6.80
CA ARG A 157 15.08 39.57 -7.35
C ARG A 157 15.05 40.47 -8.57
N TYR A 158 15.70 41.64 -8.48
CA TYR A 158 15.82 42.56 -9.61
C TYR A 158 16.59 41.92 -10.77
N THR A 159 17.74 41.30 -10.51
CA THR A 159 18.53 40.58 -11.54
C THR A 159 17.69 39.54 -12.28
N VAL A 160 16.96 38.69 -11.56
CA VAL A 160 16.09 37.67 -12.15
C VAL A 160 15.00 38.30 -13.02
N LEU A 161 14.33 39.36 -12.54
CA LEU A 161 13.26 40.03 -13.29
C LEU A 161 13.79 40.77 -14.51
N SER A 162 14.92 41.48 -14.41
CA SER A 162 15.54 42.17 -15.55
C SER A 162 15.99 41.20 -16.64
N SER A 163 16.44 40.00 -16.27
CA SER A 163 16.87 38.96 -17.22
C SER A 163 15.73 38.36 -18.05
N LEU A 164 14.47 38.48 -17.59
CA LEU A 164 13.30 37.98 -18.34
C LEU A 164 13.06 38.76 -19.65
N VAL A 165 13.48 40.02 -19.72
CA VAL A 165 13.25 40.91 -20.86
C VAL A 165 14.49 41.04 -21.75
N THR A 166 15.50 40.19 -21.53
CA THR A 166 16.72 40.17 -22.36
C THR A 166 16.50 39.45 -23.69
N GLY A 167 17.37 39.73 -24.68
CA GLY A 167 17.29 39.12 -26.01
C GLY A 167 17.87 37.70 -26.13
N ASP A 168 18.61 37.19 -25.12
CA ASP A 168 19.19 35.83 -25.18
C ASP A 168 18.22 34.78 -24.62
N ILE A 169 17.85 33.83 -25.46
CA ILE A 169 16.87 32.78 -25.15
C ILE A 169 17.30 31.91 -23.95
N ARG A 170 18.61 31.65 -23.77
CA ARG A 170 19.12 30.81 -22.66
C ARG A 170 19.02 31.55 -21.35
N GLU A 171 19.36 32.83 -21.35
CA GLU A 171 19.24 33.69 -20.17
C GLU A 171 17.77 33.82 -19.75
N VAL A 172 16.87 34.12 -20.70
CA VAL A 172 15.42 34.23 -20.43
C VAL A 172 14.86 32.92 -19.88
N LYS A 173 15.22 31.76 -20.46
CA LYS A 173 14.77 30.45 -19.95
C LYS A 173 15.29 30.16 -18.53
N ALA A 174 16.53 30.53 -18.23
CA ALA A 174 17.11 30.39 -16.90
C ALA A 174 16.47 31.35 -15.89
N ALA A 175 16.17 32.59 -16.31
CA ALA A 175 15.46 33.58 -15.52
C ALA A 175 14.04 33.12 -15.18
N MET A 176 13.32 32.53 -16.14
CA MET A 176 11.99 31.94 -15.91
C MET A 176 12.05 30.80 -14.88
N PHE A 177 13.07 29.94 -14.96
CA PHE A 177 13.29 28.92 -13.93
C PHE A 177 13.53 29.55 -12.56
N ALA A 178 14.44 30.52 -12.45
CA ALA A 178 14.76 31.18 -11.20
C ALA A 178 13.53 31.90 -10.61
N ALA A 179 12.81 32.65 -11.43
CA ALA A 179 11.61 33.37 -11.05
C ALA A 179 10.50 32.43 -10.55
N GLY A 180 10.29 31.29 -11.21
CA GLY A 180 9.36 30.26 -10.74
C GLY A 180 9.76 29.67 -9.39
N CYS A 181 11.07 29.52 -9.13
CA CYS A 181 11.56 29.05 -7.83
C CYS A 181 11.38 30.08 -6.72
N LEU A 182 11.49 31.38 -7.04
CA LEU A 182 11.31 32.47 -6.08
C LEU A 182 9.82 32.69 -5.75
N SER A 183 8.94 32.58 -6.75
CA SER A 183 7.50 32.73 -6.58
C SER A 183 6.88 31.64 -5.70
N GLU A 184 7.46 30.43 -5.66
CA GLU A 184 7.07 29.36 -4.73
C GLU A 184 7.19 29.78 -3.25
N LEU A 185 8.05 30.74 -2.92
CA LEU A 185 8.40 31.10 -1.54
C LEU A 185 8.07 32.55 -1.17
N SER A 186 7.54 33.34 -2.12
CA SER A 186 7.33 34.77 -1.98
C SER A 186 6.18 35.26 -2.88
N ASP A 187 5.07 35.61 -2.23
CA ASP A 187 3.81 35.98 -2.91
C ASP A 187 3.90 37.33 -3.63
N ASP A 188 4.61 38.30 -3.07
CA ASP A 188 4.83 39.62 -3.70
C ASP A 188 5.66 39.50 -4.98
N PHE A 189 6.70 38.64 -5.00
CA PHE A 189 7.45 38.34 -6.21
C PHE A 189 6.58 37.64 -7.25
N ALA A 190 5.74 36.70 -6.83
CA ALA A 190 4.86 35.94 -7.72
C ALA A 190 3.92 36.85 -8.53
N ASN A 191 3.38 37.91 -7.90
CA ASN A 191 2.50 38.87 -8.56
C ASN A 191 3.24 39.67 -9.66
N VAL A 192 4.42 40.21 -9.35
CA VAL A 192 5.23 40.95 -10.33
C VAL A 192 5.66 40.03 -11.47
N TYR A 193 6.05 38.80 -11.15
CA TYR A 193 6.45 37.82 -12.16
C TYR A 193 5.29 37.42 -13.08
N LEU A 194 4.07 37.27 -12.54
CA LEU A 194 2.87 37.00 -13.34
C LEU A 194 2.63 38.11 -14.37
N GLU A 195 2.73 39.39 -13.98
CA GLU A 195 2.50 40.51 -14.89
C GLU A 195 3.51 40.53 -16.03
N ILE A 196 4.80 40.30 -15.73
CA ILE A 196 5.84 40.21 -16.75
C ILE A 196 5.58 39.03 -17.69
N LEU A 197 5.26 37.85 -17.16
CA LEU A 197 4.93 36.68 -17.98
C LEU A 197 3.70 36.90 -18.86
N THR A 198 2.70 37.63 -18.36
CA THR A 198 1.49 37.98 -19.12
C THR A 198 1.87 38.81 -20.35
N THR A 199 2.64 39.87 -20.14
CA THR A 199 3.11 40.72 -21.24
C THR A 199 3.98 39.93 -22.22
N MET A 200 4.84 39.03 -21.71
CA MET A 200 5.70 38.22 -22.56
C MET A 200 4.93 37.20 -23.43
N VAL A 201 3.91 36.55 -22.88
CA VAL A 201 3.11 35.56 -23.59
C VAL A 201 2.16 36.21 -24.59
N LEU A 202 1.63 37.40 -24.30
CA LEU A 202 0.71 38.14 -25.16
C LEU A 202 1.40 39.02 -26.22
N SER A 203 2.69 39.33 -26.07
CA SER A 203 3.42 40.17 -27.02
C SER A 203 3.59 39.49 -28.38
N LEU A 204 3.34 40.21 -29.47
CA LEU A 204 3.53 39.69 -30.84
C LEU A 204 5.01 39.63 -31.26
N GLU A 205 5.88 40.41 -30.60
CA GLU A 205 7.28 40.64 -31.00
C GLU A 205 8.27 39.59 -30.44
N ILE A 206 7.84 38.80 -29.45
CA ILE A 206 8.68 37.79 -28.77
C ILE A 206 8.65 36.45 -29.53
N SER A 207 9.80 35.77 -29.57
CA SER A 207 9.95 34.47 -30.25
C SER A 207 9.01 33.39 -29.68
N SER A 208 8.57 32.47 -30.54
CA SER A 208 7.70 31.35 -30.17
C SER A 208 8.29 30.47 -29.06
N ASP A 209 9.61 30.28 -29.05
CA ASP A 209 10.33 29.52 -28.01
C ASP A 209 10.24 30.16 -26.62
N VAL A 210 10.30 31.48 -26.54
CA VAL A 210 10.21 32.23 -25.28
C VAL A 210 8.76 32.31 -24.82
N LYS A 211 7.80 32.51 -25.74
CA LYS A 211 6.37 32.41 -25.44
C LYS A 211 5.99 31.05 -24.85
N LEU A 212 6.51 29.98 -25.45
CA LEU A 212 6.29 28.60 -25.00
C LEU A 212 6.94 28.33 -23.64
N ALA A 213 8.14 28.86 -23.39
CA ALA A 213 8.78 28.79 -22.08
C ALA A 213 7.99 29.58 -21.02
N GLY A 214 7.50 30.78 -21.36
CA GLY A 214 6.68 31.63 -20.51
C GLY A 214 5.34 30.98 -20.17
N ALA A 215 4.69 30.36 -21.16
CA ALA A 215 3.49 29.55 -20.96
C ALA A 215 3.75 28.34 -20.06
N ARG A 216 4.91 27.67 -20.14
CA ARG A 216 5.25 26.60 -19.18
C ARG A 216 5.55 27.14 -17.77
N ALA A 217 6.05 28.37 -17.67
CA ALA A 217 6.34 29.00 -16.40
C ALA A 217 5.07 29.50 -15.68
N LEU A 218 4.11 30.07 -16.42
CA LEU A 218 2.75 30.36 -15.95
C LEU A 218 2.06 29.13 -15.36
N ALA A 219 2.37 27.93 -15.87
CA ALA A 219 1.79 26.69 -15.39
C ALA A 219 2.40 26.18 -14.08
N LYS A 220 3.61 26.66 -13.78
CA LYS A 220 4.40 26.28 -12.60
C LYS A 220 4.38 27.37 -11.54
N LEU A 221 3.78 28.51 -11.84
CA LEU A 221 3.58 29.61 -10.91
C LEU A 221 2.71 29.14 -9.75
N TRP A 222 3.25 29.25 -8.55
CA TRP A 222 2.53 29.01 -7.31
C TRP A 222 1.67 30.25 -7.01
N CYS A 223 0.35 30.08 -6.87
CA CYS A 223 -0.59 31.20 -6.90
C CYS A 223 -1.70 31.09 -5.83
N PRO A 224 -2.00 32.18 -5.09
CA PRO A 224 -3.33 32.41 -4.53
C PRO A 224 -4.39 32.36 -5.65
N ILE A 225 -5.62 31.96 -5.32
CA ILE A 225 -6.74 31.71 -6.27
C ILE A 225 -6.97 32.86 -7.27
N SER A 226 -6.74 34.12 -6.85
CA SER A 226 -6.89 35.32 -7.69
C SER A 226 -5.85 35.44 -8.83
N VAL A 227 -4.64 34.92 -8.63
CA VAL A 227 -3.52 34.94 -9.58
C VAL A 227 -3.69 33.80 -10.61
N ALA A 228 -4.26 32.67 -10.17
CA ALA A 228 -4.64 31.53 -11.00
C ALA A 228 -5.76 31.85 -12.01
N ASP A 229 -6.80 32.58 -11.60
CA ASP A 229 -7.91 32.98 -12.47
C ASP A 229 -7.44 33.95 -13.58
N LYS A 230 -6.53 34.88 -13.26
CA LYS A 230 -5.87 35.73 -14.26
C LYS A 230 -5.04 34.91 -15.24
N ALA A 231 -4.18 34.01 -14.74
CA ALA A 231 -3.39 33.13 -15.60
C ALA A 231 -4.28 32.31 -16.54
N TYR A 232 -5.36 31.70 -16.03
CA TYR A 232 -6.34 30.94 -16.83
C TYR A 232 -6.99 31.79 -17.94
N LYS A 233 -7.42 33.02 -17.64
CA LYS A 233 -7.99 33.94 -18.64
C LYS A 233 -6.99 34.29 -19.74
N ILE A 234 -5.73 34.51 -19.37
CA ILE A 234 -4.64 34.81 -20.32
C ILE A 234 -4.34 33.60 -21.21
N TYR A 235 -4.32 32.39 -20.65
CA TYR A 235 -4.19 31.16 -21.42
C TYR A 235 -5.32 30.96 -22.42
N ALA A 236 -6.57 31.20 -22.00
CA ALA A 236 -7.74 31.10 -22.87
C ALA A 236 -7.71 32.10 -24.03
N LEU A 237 -7.17 33.31 -23.82
CA LEU A 237 -6.99 34.34 -24.85
C LEU A 237 -5.85 34.00 -25.83
N SER A 238 -4.75 33.38 -25.38
CA SER A 238 -3.58 33.01 -26.20
C SER A 238 -3.74 31.72 -27.03
N CYS A 239 -4.91 31.07 -26.93
CA CYS A 239 -5.14 29.69 -27.38
C CYS A 239 -5.23 29.50 -28.90
N VAL A 240 -4.99 30.55 -29.68
CA VAL A 240 -5.02 30.53 -31.15
C VAL A 240 -3.64 30.20 -31.75
N ASP A 241 -2.52 30.53 -31.07
CA ASP A 241 -1.18 30.46 -31.66
C ASP A 241 -0.14 29.60 -30.89
N LEU A 242 -0.44 29.12 -29.68
CA LEU A 242 0.48 28.25 -28.93
C LEU A 242 0.24 26.75 -29.18
N ASP A 243 1.34 26.00 -29.23
CA ASP A 243 1.36 24.54 -29.38
C ASP A 243 0.46 23.85 -28.33
N ARG A 244 -0.61 23.19 -28.81
CA ARG A 244 -1.71 22.62 -28.00
C ARG A 244 -1.24 21.60 -26.95
N GLN A 245 -0.05 21.03 -27.10
CA GLN A 245 0.55 20.13 -26.10
C GLN A 245 0.98 20.85 -24.81
N VAL A 246 1.38 22.12 -24.91
CA VAL A 246 1.78 22.93 -23.75
C VAL A 246 0.58 23.36 -22.93
N TYR A 247 -0.55 23.65 -23.59
CA TYR A 247 -1.82 23.98 -22.93
C TYR A 247 -2.27 22.86 -21.97
N VAL A 248 -2.18 21.60 -22.39
CA VAL A 248 -2.66 20.46 -21.57
C VAL A 248 -1.68 20.06 -20.48
N ALA A 249 -0.37 20.05 -20.74
CA ALA A 249 0.65 19.82 -19.71
C ALA A 249 0.63 20.92 -18.62
N SER A 250 0.21 22.14 -19.01
CA SER A 250 0.06 23.25 -18.08
C SER A 250 -1.19 23.10 -17.21
N LEU A 251 -2.29 22.58 -17.75
CA LEU A 251 -3.52 22.28 -17.01
C LEU A 251 -3.35 21.13 -16.01
N GLU A 252 -2.62 20.07 -16.36
CA GLU A 252 -2.32 18.97 -15.44
C GLU A 252 -1.62 19.46 -14.16
N ASP A 253 -0.59 20.30 -14.32
CA ASP A 253 0.28 20.74 -13.23
C ASP A 253 -0.34 21.88 -12.39
N THR A 254 -1.09 22.78 -13.01
CA THR A 254 -1.82 23.88 -12.31
C THR A 254 -3.07 23.38 -11.59
N SER A 255 -3.90 22.57 -12.25
CA SER A 255 -5.19 22.14 -11.70
C SER A 255 -5.03 21.12 -10.58
N CYS A 256 -4.05 20.21 -10.67
CA CYS A 256 -3.75 19.30 -9.56
C CYS A 256 -3.25 20.04 -8.32
N ARG A 257 -2.42 21.07 -8.48
CA ARG A 257 -1.89 21.87 -7.38
C ARG A 257 -2.94 22.80 -6.75
N GLN A 258 -3.88 23.30 -7.54
CA GLN A 258 -5.03 24.09 -7.05
C GLN A 258 -5.99 23.23 -6.22
N VAL A 259 -6.35 22.04 -6.70
CA VAL A 259 -7.14 21.07 -5.91
C VAL A 259 -6.43 20.72 -4.61
N ASP A 260 -5.08 20.70 -4.62
CA ASP A 260 -4.30 20.43 -3.43
C ASP A 260 -4.26 21.57 -2.39
N ALA A 261 -4.40 22.81 -2.84
CA ALA A 261 -4.30 24.03 -2.04
C ALA A 261 -5.65 24.64 -1.60
N SER A 262 -6.76 24.24 -2.24
CA SER A 262 -8.10 24.72 -1.90
C SER A 262 -8.65 24.08 -0.62
N ASN A 263 -9.20 24.92 0.26
CA ASN A 263 -9.88 24.52 1.51
C ASN A 263 -11.42 24.47 1.39
N SER A 264 -11.99 24.88 0.24
CA SER A 264 -13.44 24.95 -0.01
C SER A 264 -13.88 24.09 -1.20
N TYR A 265 -14.93 23.29 -1.02
CA TYR A 265 -15.49 22.42 -2.06
C TYR A 265 -16.13 23.18 -3.23
N SER A 266 -16.73 24.35 -2.97
CA SER A 266 -17.38 25.15 -4.02
C SER A 266 -16.38 25.60 -5.08
N GLU A 267 -15.18 25.97 -4.65
CA GLU A 267 -14.08 26.41 -5.51
C GLU A 267 -13.53 25.25 -6.35
N VAL A 268 -13.36 24.07 -5.73
CA VAL A 268 -12.92 22.84 -6.40
C VAL A 268 -13.94 22.40 -7.46
N SER A 269 -15.23 22.50 -7.17
CA SER A 269 -16.31 22.14 -8.10
C SER A 269 -16.39 23.12 -9.29
N GLU A 270 -16.20 24.42 -9.08
CA GLU A 270 -16.22 25.41 -10.15
C GLU A 270 -15.01 25.25 -11.08
N LEU A 271 -13.82 25.04 -10.53
CA LEU A 271 -12.61 24.72 -11.29
C LEU A 271 -12.81 23.45 -12.13
N PHE A 272 -13.38 22.40 -11.53
CA PHE A 272 -13.66 21.15 -12.24
C PHE A 272 -14.59 21.33 -13.44
N LEU A 273 -15.67 22.12 -13.30
CA LEU A 273 -16.60 22.38 -14.39
C LEU A 273 -15.95 23.18 -15.54
N LYS A 274 -15.09 24.15 -15.21
CA LYS A 274 -14.28 24.90 -16.20
C LYS A 274 -13.25 24.01 -16.90
N LEU A 275 -12.68 23.04 -16.20
CA LEU A 275 -11.76 22.03 -16.78
C LEU A 275 -12.48 21.01 -17.65
N LEU A 276 -13.68 20.58 -17.24
CA LEU A 276 -14.52 19.68 -18.02
C LEU A 276 -14.95 20.33 -19.34
N SER A 277 -15.28 21.62 -19.33
CA SER A 277 -15.60 22.35 -20.57
C SER A 277 -14.37 22.57 -21.46
N ALA A 278 -13.20 22.85 -20.88
CA ALA A 278 -11.95 22.94 -21.62
C ALA A 278 -11.56 21.59 -22.24
N ALA A 279 -11.62 20.49 -21.48
CA ALA A 279 -11.32 19.15 -21.96
C ALA A 279 -12.31 18.71 -23.06
N LYS A 280 -13.61 19.04 -22.94
CA LYS A 280 -14.61 18.87 -24.01
C LYS A 280 -14.22 19.56 -25.32
N ASN A 281 -13.61 20.74 -25.24
CA ASN A 281 -13.14 21.46 -26.43
C ASN A 281 -11.84 20.87 -26.98
N VAL A 282 -10.92 20.44 -26.11
CA VAL A 282 -9.66 19.81 -26.50
C VAL A 282 -9.88 18.42 -27.12
N LEU A 283 -10.92 17.69 -26.69
CA LEU A 283 -11.32 16.41 -27.28
C LEU A 283 -11.78 16.53 -28.73
N LYS A 284 -12.19 17.73 -29.17
CA LYS A 284 -12.52 18.04 -30.58
C LYS A 284 -11.28 18.33 -31.43
N SER A 285 -10.07 18.30 -30.86
CA SER A 285 -8.82 18.53 -31.58
C SER A 285 -8.55 17.42 -32.61
N SER A 286 -8.03 17.80 -33.78
CA SER A 286 -7.51 16.85 -34.78
C SER A 286 -6.22 16.16 -34.34
N ILE A 287 -5.52 16.70 -33.34
CA ILE A 287 -4.21 16.22 -32.84
C ILE A 287 -4.42 15.20 -31.71
N LEU A 288 -3.84 14.01 -31.86
CA LEU A 288 -4.07 12.86 -30.99
C LEU A 288 -3.45 12.96 -29.59
N SER A 289 -2.18 13.37 -29.49
CA SER A 289 -1.50 13.51 -28.19
C SER A 289 -2.30 14.42 -27.26
N THR A 290 -2.91 15.47 -27.83
CA THR A 290 -3.77 16.42 -27.13
C THR A 290 -5.08 15.79 -26.61
N ARG A 291 -5.69 14.88 -27.37
CA ARG A 291 -6.91 14.16 -26.95
C ARG A 291 -6.62 13.15 -25.82
N VAL A 292 -5.55 12.38 -25.94
CA VAL A 292 -5.13 11.40 -24.92
C VAL A 292 -4.72 12.10 -23.62
N LEU A 293 -3.97 13.20 -23.72
CA LEU A 293 -3.63 14.03 -22.56
C LEU A 293 -4.89 14.63 -21.90
N ALA A 294 -5.88 15.09 -22.66
CA ALA A 294 -7.13 15.61 -22.09
C ALA A 294 -7.89 14.54 -21.28
N VAL A 295 -7.92 13.29 -21.76
CA VAL A 295 -8.52 12.16 -21.02
C VAL A 295 -7.71 11.82 -19.76
N ASN A 296 -6.38 11.83 -19.83
CA ASN A 296 -5.52 11.58 -18.66
C ASN A 296 -5.68 12.65 -17.59
N VAL A 297 -5.73 13.92 -17.98
CA VAL A 297 -5.94 15.06 -17.07
C VAL A 297 -7.32 14.96 -16.41
N LEU A 298 -8.37 14.65 -17.19
CA LEU A 298 -9.70 14.42 -16.63
C LEU A 298 -9.72 13.25 -15.64
N ALA A 299 -9.03 12.15 -15.94
CA ALA A 299 -8.96 10.99 -15.05
C ALA A 299 -8.23 11.31 -13.73
N ASP A 300 -7.08 12.00 -13.79
CA ASP A 300 -6.28 12.34 -12.62
C ASP A 300 -6.98 13.38 -11.73
N ILE A 301 -7.58 14.41 -12.32
CA ILE A 301 -8.36 15.42 -11.60
C ILE A 301 -9.64 14.81 -11.04
N SER A 302 -10.32 13.93 -11.78
CA SER A 302 -11.48 13.21 -11.24
C SER A 302 -11.08 12.40 -10.02
N GLY A 303 -9.96 11.66 -10.06
CA GLY A 303 -9.44 10.93 -8.91
C GLY A 303 -9.08 11.81 -7.70
N LYS A 304 -8.57 13.03 -7.93
CA LYS A 304 -8.21 14.00 -6.86
C LYS A 304 -9.40 14.74 -6.27
N VAL A 305 -10.34 15.20 -7.09
CA VAL A 305 -11.59 15.85 -6.65
C VAL A 305 -12.46 14.83 -5.92
N LEU A 306 -12.58 13.61 -6.48
CA LEU A 306 -13.15 12.44 -5.83
C LEU A 306 -12.20 11.83 -4.77
N GLY A 307 -11.14 12.51 -4.33
CA GLY A 307 -10.34 12.10 -3.16
C GLY A 307 -10.55 13.02 -1.94
N ARG A 308 -11.18 14.20 -2.12
CA ARG A 308 -11.33 15.25 -1.10
C ARG A 308 -12.78 15.51 -0.67
N VAL A 309 -13.72 14.65 -1.09
CA VAL A 309 -15.16 14.80 -0.80
C VAL A 309 -15.51 14.52 0.68
N ASP A 310 -14.57 14.00 1.47
CA ASP A 310 -14.72 13.84 2.93
C ASP A 310 -15.00 15.18 3.66
N MET A 311 -14.78 16.31 2.97
CA MET A 311 -15.12 17.66 3.43
C MET A 311 -16.59 18.06 3.22
N VAL A 312 -17.45 17.21 2.65
CA VAL A 312 -18.85 17.53 2.32
C VAL A 312 -19.83 16.45 2.75
N SER A 313 -20.80 16.82 3.58
CA SER A 313 -22.06 16.09 3.71
C SER A 313 -23.04 16.56 2.62
N GLY A 314 -23.43 15.69 1.68
CA GLY A 314 -24.65 15.89 0.88
C GLY A 314 -24.57 15.82 -0.66
N GLU A 315 -25.76 16.05 -1.25
CA GLU A 315 -26.22 15.85 -2.63
C GLU A 315 -25.31 16.40 -3.75
N ALA A 316 -24.55 17.47 -3.49
CA ALA A 316 -23.67 18.11 -4.46
C ALA A 316 -22.44 17.25 -4.87
N GLY A 317 -21.95 16.38 -3.98
CA GLY A 317 -20.93 15.37 -4.33
C GLY A 317 -21.43 14.33 -5.32
N ARG A 318 -22.73 13.98 -5.21
CA ARG A 318 -23.41 12.97 -6.03
C ARG A 318 -23.65 13.47 -7.46
N THR A 319 -24.01 14.74 -7.61
CA THR A 319 -24.24 15.35 -8.93
C THR A 319 -22.95 15.41 -9.75
N LEU A 320 -21.82 15.73 -9.11
CA LEU A 320 -20.52 15.85 -9.80
C LEU A 320 -20.01 14.48 -10.28
N ALA A 321 -20.00 13.46 -9.42
CA ALA A 321 -19.60 12.10 -9.78
C ALA A 321 -20.49 11.52 -10.89
N SER A 322 -21.81 11.74 -10.80
CA SER A 322 -22.78 11.35 -11.83
C SER A 322 -22.52 12.04 -13.17
N GLN A 323 -22.21 13.33 -13.18
CA GLN A 323 -21.86 14.08 -14.39
C GLN A 323 -20.56 13.57 -15.04
N VAL A 324 -19.57 13.18 -14.24
CA VAL A 324 -18.30 12.60 -14.73
C VAL A 324 -18.52 11.21 -15.31
N ILE A 325 -19.28 10.36 -14.62
CA ILE A 325 -19.65 9.02 -15.12
C ILE A 325 -20.44 9.15 -16.42
N SER A 326 -21.46 10.02 -16.47
CA SER A 326 -22.25 10.26 -17.68
C SER A 326 -21.36 10.74 -18.83
N PHE A 327 -20.50 11.74 -18.59
CA PHE A 327 -19.62 12.27 -19.61
C PHE A 327 -18.67 11.21 -20.21
N VAL A 328 -18.06 10.40 -19.34
CA VAL A 328 -17.15 9.31 -19.73
C VAL A 328 -17.91 8.23 -20.49
N LEU A 329 -19.08 7.83 -19.99
CA LEU A 329 -19.93 6.86 -20.66
C LEU A 329 -20.38 7.40 -22.02
N ASP A 330 -20.89 8.62 -22.12
CA ASP A 330 -21.34 9.22 -23.38
C ASP A 330 -20.25 9.21 -24.46
N HIS A 331 -18.98 9.44 -24.09
CA HIS A 331 -17.86 9.37 -25.05
C HIS A 331 -17.50 7.94 -25.44
N ILE A 332 -17.49 6.98 -24.51
CA ILE A 332 -17.37 5.54 -24.83
C ILE A 332 -18.56 5.10 -25.70
N LEU A 333 -19.75 5.62 -25.41
CA LEU A 333 -21.00 5.31 -26.09
C LEU A 333 -20.96 5.83 -27.53
N ASP A 334 -20.40 7.02 -27.78
CA ASP A 334 -20.24 7.60 -29.12
C ASP A 334 -19.08 6.97 -29.92
N LEU A 335 -18.02 6.50 -29.23
CA LEU A 335 -16.93 5.72 -29.83
C LEU A 335 -17.39 4.36 -30.38
N VAL A 336 -18.38 3.73 -29.74
CA VAL A 336 -18.78 2.34 -30.00
C VAL A 336 -20.20 2.23 -30.60
N LYS A 337 -20.87 3.34 -30.95
CA LYS A 337 -22.23 3.33 -31.56
C LYS A 337 -22.18 2.94 -33.05
N PRO A 338 -22.85 1.85 -33.48
CA PRO A 338 -23.23 1.70 -34.88
C PRO A 338 -24.28 2.76 -35.22
N LYS A 339 -24.08 3.48 -36.34
CA LYS A 339 -25.21 4.18 -36.96
C LYS A 339 -26.09 3.11 -37.60
N THR A 340 -27.40 3.23 -37.39
CA THR A 340 -28.42 2.43 -38.06
C THR A 340 -28.24 2.57 -39.58
N ASP A 341 -28.27 1.43 -40.29
CA ASP A 341 -28.00 1.21 -41.73
C ASP A 341 -26.54 1.08 -42.18
N VAL A 342 -25.73 0.30 -41.49
CA VAL A 342 -24.42 -0.13 -42.02
C VAL A 342 -24.24 -1.64 -41.85
N HIS A 343 -23.88 -2.34 -42.94
CA HIS A 343 -23.57 -3.77 -42.92
C HIS A 343 -22.40 -4.06 -41.95
N GLN A 344 -22.39 -5.22 -41.28
CA GLN A 344 -21.40 -5.58 -40.24
C GLN A 344 -19.93 -5.39 -40.69
N ALA A 345 -19.62 -5.66 -41.96
CA ALA A 345 -18.29 -5.44 -42.55
C ALA A 345 -17.96 -3.95 -42.72
N ASP A 346 -18.95 -3.12 -43.07
CA ASP A 346 -18.80 -1.67 -43.20
C ASP A 346 -18.77 -0.97 -41.83
N PHE A 347 -19.41 -1.53 -40.80
CA PHE A 347 -19.27 -1.08 -39.42
C PHE A 347 -17.87 -1.36 -38.88
N ASP A 348 -17.31 -2.55 -39.18
CA ASP A 348 -15.92 -2.88 -38.87
C ASP A 348 -14.95 -1.95 -39.62
N VAL A 349 -15.22 -1.58 -40.88
CA VAL A 349 -14.43 -0.60 -41.65
C VAL A 349 -14.60 0.83 -41.13
N GLU A 350 -15.77 1.24 -40.65
CA GLU A 350 -16.08 2.56 -40.08
C GLU A 350 -15.47 2.73 -38.69
N VAL A 351 -15.56 1.71 -37.82
CA VAL A 351 -14.86 1.67 -36.52
C VAL A 351 -13.36 1.61 -36.76
N LYS A 352 -12.89 0.82 -37.74
CA LYS A 352 -11.49 0.81 -38.19
C LYS A 352 -11.07 2.14 -38.81
N TYR A 353 -11.93 2.88 -39.49
CA TYR A 353 -11.66 4.23 -40.01
C TYR A 353 -11.69 5.28 -38.90
N LYS A 354 -12.55 5.17 -37.89
CA LYS A 354 -12.56 6.05 -36.71
C LYS A 354 -11.40 5.78 -35.77
N LEU A 355 -11.05 4.51 -35.55
CA LEU A 355 -9.84 4.12 -34.82
C LEU A 355 -8.57 4.37 -35.66
N MET A 356 -8.51 4.07 -36.96
CA MET A 356 -7.36 4.43 -37.83
C MET A 356 -7.24 5.93 -38.00
N LYS A 357 -8.31 6.72 -38.12
CA LYS A 357 -8.19 8.20 -38.13
C LYS A 357 -7.79 8.75 -36.76
N MET A 358 -7.98 7.98 -35.69
CA MET A 358 -7.37 8.21 -34.37
C MET A 358 -5.94 7.65 -34.24
N LEU A 359 -5.55 6.60 -34.97
CA LEU A 359 -4.26 5.87 -34.87
C LEU A 359 -3.23 6.19 -35.97
N GLU A 360 -3.64 6.67 -37.15
CA GLU A 360 -2.77 7.11 -38.25
C GLU A 360 -1.97 8.36 -37.87
N ALA A 361 -2.35 9.02 -36.77
CA ALA A 361 -1.62 10.11 -36.13
C ALA A 361 -0.61 9.65 -35.04
N VAL A 362 -0.28 8.35 -34.94
CA VAL A 362 0.60 7.75 -33.88
C VAL A 362 2.00 7.34 -34.38
N LYS A 363 2.36 7.55 -35.66
CA LYS A 363 3.50 6.81 -36.23
C LYS A 363 4.89 7.03 -35.61
N ASP A 364 5.14 8.04 -34.76
CA ASP A 364 6.51 8.38 -34.34
C ASP A 364 6.83 8.36 -32.83
N THR A 365 5.99 7.77 -31.97
CA THR A 365 6.43 7.49 -30.57
C THR A 365 5.83 6.18 -30.07
N GLU A 366 6.63 5.40 -29.32
CA GLU A 366 6.37 4.06 -28.77
C GLU A 366 5.14 3.94 -27.83
N ILE A 367 3.94 4.32 -28.28
CA ILE A 367 2.66 4.05 -27.60
C ILE A 367 1.69 3.50 -28.65
N SER A 368 1.80 2.19 -28.91
CA SER A 368 1.20 1.52 -30.07
C SER A 368 -0.20 0.90 -29.85
N ASP A 369 -0.88 1.07 -28.71
CA ASP A 369 -2.01 0.19 -28.37
C ASP A 369 -3.33 0.90 -27.97
N PRO A 370 -4.44 0.74 -28.73
CA PRO A 370 -5.79 1.18 -28.36
C PRO A 370 -6.31 0.60 -27.03
N SER A 371 -5.67 -0.44 -26.51
CA SER A 371 -5.95 -1.05 -25.19
C SER A 371 -5.80 -0.08 -24.01
N ASN A 372 -4.93 0.92 -24.11
CA ASN A 372 -4.67 1.87 -23.03
C ASN A 372 -5.87 2.81 -22.79
N LEU A 373 -6.57 3.24 -23.84
CA LEU A 373 -7.72 4.15 -23.74
C LEU A 373 -8.90 3.51 -22.98
N MET A 374 -9.19 2.25 -23.29
CA MET A 374 -10.23 1.47 -22.60
C MET A 374 -9.86 1.17 -21.14
N LEU A 375 -8.57 0.96 -20.86
CA LEU A 375 -8.04 0.85 -19.49
C LEU A 375 -8.21 2.14 -18.68
N TYR A 376 -7.99 3.31 -19.29
CA TYR A 376 -8.21 4.60 -18.63
C TYR A 376 -9.69 4.85 -18.34
N PHE A 377 -10.56 4.61 -19.32
CA PHE A 377 -12.01 4.74 -19.14
C PHE A 377 -12.54 3.82 -18.04
N SER A 378 -12.07 2.58 -18.01
CA SER A 378 -12.48 1.62 -16.99
C SER A 378 -11.95 1.99 -15.60
N LYS A 379 -10.74 2.57 -15.48
CA LYS A 379 -10.23 3.12 -14.22
C LYS A 379 -11.08 4.27 -13.70
N VAL A 380 -11.56 5.15 -14.59
CA VAL A 380 -12.44 6.26 -14.21
C VAL A 380 -13.79 5.71 -13.70
N ILE A 381 -14.38 4.74 -14.39
CA ILE A 381 -15.62 4.08 -13.95
C ILE A 381 -15.44 3.39 -12.60
N VAL A 382 -14.34 2.66 -12.39
CA VAL A 382 -14.01 2.02 -11.09
C VAL A 382 -13.87 3.06 -9.98
N THR A 383 -13.19 4.18 -10.24
CA THR A 383 -12.96 5.24 -9.25
C THR A 383 -14.27 5.93 -8.84
N CYS A 384 -15.18 6.17 -9.78
CA CYS A 384 -16.47 6.76 -9.48
C CYS A 384 -17.41 5.79 -8.75
N LEU A 385 -17.42 4.51 -9.14
CA LEU A 385 -18.30 3.51 -8.54
C LEU A 385 -17.93 3.17 -7.10
N GLN A 386 -16.65 3.26 -6.71
CA GLN A 386 -16.13 2.93 -5.37
C GLN A 386 -16.73 3.71 -4.18
N ARG A 387 -17.71 4.61 -4.38
CA ARG A 387 -18.30 5.44 -3.32
C ARG A 387 -19.58 4.90 -2.68
N PRO A 388 -19.79 5.08 -1.35
CA PRO A 388 -20.79 4.32 -0.58
C PRO A 388 -22.27 4.74 -0.73
N GLU A 389 -22.57 5.89 -1.34
CA GLU A 389 -23.90 6.55 -1.21
C GLU A 389 -24.75 6.68 -2.50
N GLU A 390 -24.27 6.23 -3.66
CA GLU A 390 -24.99 6.44 -4.95
C GLU A 390 -26.21 5.52 -5.22
N THR A 391 -27.33 6.14 -5.57
CA THR A 391 -28.70 5.62 -5.68
C THR A 391 -28.95 4.53 -6.75
N ASP A 392 -29.84 3.58 -6.43
CA ASP A 392 -30.15 2.30 -7.14
C ASP A 392 -30.52 2.38 -8.63
N VAL A 393 -31.03 3.52 -9.13
CA VAL A 393 -31.57 3.63 -10.50
C VAL A 393 -30.48 3.91 -11.54
N GLY A 394 -29.52 4.80 -11.23
CA GLY A 394 -28.41 5.13 -12.13
C GLY A 394 -27.43 3.97 -12.31
N THR A 395 -27.14 3.24 -11.23
CA THR A 395 -26.23 2.07 -11.24
C THR A 395 -26.75 0.95 -12.13
N SER A 396 -28.07 0.71 -12.14
CA SER A 396 -28.71 -0.32 -12.96
C SER A 396 -28.69 0.02 -14.46
N GLN A 397 -28.84 1.30 -14.82
CA GLN A 397 -28.70 1.77 -16.21
C GLN A 397 -27.24 1.69 -16.69
N VAL A 398 -26.29 2.07 -15.85
CA VAL A 398 -24.84 1.94 -16.12
C VAL A 398 -24.45 0.47 -16.28
N LEU A 399 -25.00 -0.42 -15.44
CA LEU A 399 -24.78 -1.87 -15.51
C LEU A 399 -25.31 -2.46 -16.82
N ASN A 400 -26.53 -2.12 -17.22
CA ASN A 400 -27.13 -2.58 -18.47
C ASN A 400 -26.39 -2.04 -19.71
N ALA A 401 -25.94 -0.79 -19.67
CA ALA A 401 -25.13 -0.19 -20.72
C ALA A 401 -23.74 -0.86 -20.84
N LEU A 402 -23.09 -1.14 -19.71
CA LEU A 402 -21.81 -1.87 -19.66
C LEU A 402 -21.96 -3.32 -20.15
N LYS A 403 -23.05 -4.00 -19.76
CA LYS A 403 -23.40 -5.37 -20.19
C LYS A 403 -23.53 -5.45 -21.71
N LEU A 404 -24.43 -4.66 -22.30
CA LEU A 404 -24.69 -4.63 -23.75
C LEU A 404 -23.45 -4.26 -24.57
N ARG A 405 -22.59 -3.37 -24.05
CA ARG A 405 -21.38 -2.90 -24.75
C ARG A 405 -20.21 -3.86 -24.64
N SER A 406 -20.12 -4.64 -23.55
CA SER A 406 -19.11 -5.68 -23.42
C SER A 406 -19.24 -6.76 -24.49
N GLU A 407 -20.48 -7.10 -24.88
CA GLU A 407 -20.76 -8.02 -25.98
C GLU A 407 -20.29 -7.42 -27.33
N ASN A 408 -20.47 -6.13 -27.56
CA ASN A 408 -20.03 -5.44 -28.78
C ASN A 408 -18.50 -5.33 -28.92
N VAL A 409 -17.77 -5.06 -27.83
CA VAL A 409 -16.29 -5.07 -27.82
C VAL A 409 -15.74 -6.45 -28.20
N CYS A 410 -16.49 -7.51 -27.93
CA CYS A 410 -16.03 -8.90 -28.06
C CYS A 410 -16.41 -9.58 -29.38
N ASN A 411 -17.35 -8.99 -30.09
CA ASN A 411 -17.65 -9.30 -31.48
C ASN A 411 -16.83 -8.42 -32.45
N CYS A 412 -16.13 -7.40 -31.93
CA CYS A 412 -15.28 -6.55 -32.74
C CYS A 412 -13.94 -7.26 -33.02
N SER A 413 -13.69 -7.53 -34.30
CA SER A 413 -12.46 -8.19 -34.81
C SER A 413 -11.17 -7.38 -34.57
N TYR A 414 -11.31 -6.13 -34.14
CA TYR A 414 -10.23 -5.15 -34.02
C TYR A 414 -9.43 -5.23 -32.71
N PHE A 415 -10.07 -5.61 -31.59
CA PHE A 415 -9.36 -5.75 -30.32
C PHE A 415 -8.64 -7.10 -30.29
N GLY A 416 -7.32 -7.07 -30.09
CA GLY A 416 -6.55 -8.28 -29.82
C GLY A 416 -7.18 -9.06 -28.66
N SER A 417 -7.20 -10.38 -28.77
CA SER A 417 -7.88 -11.28 -27.83
C SER A 417 -7.45 -11.05 -26.35
N HIS A 418 -6.21 -10.61 -26.17
CA HIS A 418 -5.58 -10.11 -24.94
C HIS A 418 -6.24 -8.85 -24.32
N VAL A 419 -6.60 -7.87 -25.16
CA VAL A 419 -7.24 -6.61 -24.74
C VAL A 419 -8.67 -6.87 -24.30
N SER A 420 -9.40 -7.71 -25.04
CA SER A 420 -10.76 -8.14 -24.70
C SER A 420 -10.80 -8.86 -23.35
N MET A 421 -9.79 -9.66 -23.05
CA MET A 421 -9.66 -10.37 -21.78
C MET A 421 -9.30 -9.47 -20.60
N ALA A 422 -8.37 -8.52 -20.76
CA ALA A 422 -8.09 -7.51 -19.73
C ALA A 422 -9.34 -6.66 -19.42
N TYR A 423 -10.11 -6.33 -20.45
CA TYR A 423 -11.40 -5.64 -20.32
C TYR A 423 -12.43 -6.50 -19.59
N PHE A 424 -12.57 -7.79 -19.90
CA PHE A 424 -13.50 -8.68 -19.21
C PHE A 424 -13.16 -8.94 -17.76
N LEU A 425 -11.87 -9.06 -17.41
CA LEU A 425 -11.47 -9.22 -16.01
C LEU A 425 -11.76 -7.94 -15.20
N LEU A 426 -11.68 -6.78 -15.85
CA LEU A 426 -12.04 -5.50 -15.26
C LEU A 426 -13.56 -5.30 -15.18
N LEU A 427 -14.31 -5.80 -16.16
CA LEU A 427 -15.76 -5.86 -16.14
C LEU A 427 -16.27 -6.86 -15.11
N HIS A 428 -15.63 -8.02 -14.93
CA HIS A 428 -15.94 -8.99 -13.89
C HIS A 428 -15.74 -8.39 -12.50
N LEU A 429 -14.67 -7.62 -12.32
CA LEU A 429 -14.43 -6.82 -11.12
C LEU A 429 -15.56 -5.81 -10.88
N LEU A 430 -16.04 -5.13 -11.93
CA LEU A 430 -17.14 -4.15 -11.88
C LEU A 430 -18.52 -4.79 -11.66
N CYS A 431 -18.81 -5.93 -12.27
CA CYS A 431 -20.05 -6.68 -12.06
C CYS A 431 -20.09 -7.24 -10.64
N THR A 432 -19.01 -7.90 -10.20
CA THR A 432 -18.86 -8.33 -8.79
C THR A 432 -19.06 -7.16 -7.83
N PHE A 433 -18.50 -5.99 -8.17
CA PHE A 433 -18.63 -4.74 -7.41
C PHE A 433 -20.10 -4.31 -7.22
N ILE A 434 -20.89 -4.30 -8.29
CA ILE A 434 -22.30 -3.89 -8.26
C ILE A 434 -23.16 -4.92 -7.52
N CYS A 435 -22.85 -6.21 -7.67
CA CYS A 435 -23.71 -7.26 -7.13
C CYS A 435 -23.68 -7.35 -5.60
N MET A 436 -22.49 -7.22 -5.06
CA MET A 436 -22.22 -7.17 -3.62
C MET A 436 -22.77 -5.91 -2.93
N ARG A 437 -23.09 -4.83 -3.67
CA ARG A 437 -23.61 -3.57 -3.12
C ARG A 437 -25.13 -3.60 -2.90
N HIS A 438 -25.88 -4.21 -3.81
CA HIS A 438 -27.35 -4.22 -3.75
C HIS A 438 -27.93 -5.48 -3.10
N ALA A 439 -27.11 -6.54 -2.92
CA ALA A 439 -27.51 -7.78 -2.24
C ALA A 439 -28.84 -8.38 -2.73
N THR A 440 -29.17 -8.22 -4.01
CA THR A 440 -30.34 -8.82 -4.66
C THR A 440 -29.97 -10.11 -5.37
N GLU A 441 -30.88 -11.08 -5.44
CA GLU A 441 -30.68 -12.36 -6.17
C GLU A 441 -30.34 -12.16 -7.66
N GLU A 442 -30.90 -11.12 -8.29
CA GLU A 442 -30.58 -10.74 -9.68
C GLU A 442 -29.09 -10.44 -9.88
N SER A 443 -28.43 -9.94 -8.85
CA SER A 443 -27.05 -9.51 -8.94
C SER A 443 -26.06 -10.68 -8.85
N ILE A 444 -26.32 -11.67 -7.99
CA ILE A 444 -25.53 -12.91 -7.95
C ILE A 444 -25.56 -13.62 -9.31
N SER A 445 -26.70 -13.59 -10.01
CA SER A 445 -26.83 -14.13 -11.36
C SER A 445 -25.91 -13.45 -12.39
N LEU A 446 -25.65 -12.15 -12.24
CA LEU A 446 -24.82 -11.35 -13.14
C LEU A 446 -23.32 -11.61 -12.98
N SER A 447 -22.86 -11.86 -11.75
CA SER A 447 -21.46 -12.27 -11.48
C SER A 447 -21.14 -13.61 -12.14
N ASN A 448 -22.05 -14.58 -12.02
CA ASN A 448 -21.95 -15.89 -12.65
C ASN A 448 -22.01 -15.80 -14.19
N GLN A 449 -22.84 -14.89 -14.73
CA GLN A 449 -22.85 -14.59 -16.17
C GLN A 449 -21.50 -14.00 -16.63
N SER A 450 -20.89 -13.11 -15.83
CA SER A 450 -19.60 -12.50 -16.16
C SER A 450 -18.45 -13.52 -16.21
N ASP A 451 -18.38 -14.50 -15.31
CA ASP A 451 -17.35 -15.55 -15.35
C ASP A 451 -17.54 -16.46 -16.60
N LYS A 452 -18.79 -16.69 -17.01
CA LYS A 452 -19.09 -17.40 -18.26
C LYS A 452 -18.59 -16.64 -19.49
N PHE A 453 -18.76 -15.33 -19.55
CA PHE A 453 -18.25 -14.51 -20.65
C PHE A 453 -16.72 -14.45 -20.71
N SER A 454 -16.03 -14.33 -19.56
CA SER A 454 -14.57 -14.37 -19.52
C SER A 454 -14.02 -15.73 -19.93
N LEU A 455 -14.72 -16.82 -19.59
CA LEU A 455 -14.39 -18.18 -20.01
C LEU A 455 -14.50 -18.34 -21.54
N ASP A 456 -15.57 -17.84 -22.15
CA ASP A 456 -15.74 -17.94 -23.60
C ASP A 456 -14.72 -17.07 -24.38
N CYS A 457 -14.28 -15.95 -23.80
CA CYS A 457 -13.17 -15.17 -24.32
C CYS A 457 -11.82 -15.94 -24.20
N ALA A 458 -11.58 -16.61 -23.09
CA ALA A 458 -10.39 -17.45 -22.91
C ALA A 458 -10.32 -18.58 -23.95
N LYS A 459 -11.43 -19.25 -24.25
CA LYS A 459 -11.51 -20.26 -25.32
C LYS A 459 -11.14 -19.69 -26.68
N LYS A 460 -11.62 -18.48 -27.02
CA LYS A 460 -11.27 -17.79 -28.29
C LYS A 460 -9.78 -17.45 -28.38
N ILE A 461 -9.12 -17.09 -27.28
CA ILE A 461 -7.68 -16.81 -27.24
C ILE A 461 -6.84 -18.05 -27.54
N ILE A 462 -7.23 -19.20 -26.99
CA ILE A 462 -6.52 -20.47 -27.18
C ILE A 462 -6.62 -20.93 -28.64
N LEU A 463 -7.79 -20.80 -29.25
CA LEU A 463 -8.00 -21.11 -30.68
C LEU A 463 -7.14 -20.23 -31.61
N GLY A 464 -6.75 -19.03 -31.16
CA GLY A 464 -5.90 -18.10 -31.91
C GLY A 464 -4.39 -18.39 -31.90
N ARG A 465 -3.92 -19.45 -31.22
CA ARG A 465 -2.48 -19.83 -31.08
C ARG A 465 -1.56 -18.70 -30.56
N ASN A 466 -1.95 -18.04 -29.45
CA ASN A 466 -1.12 -17.02 -28.82
C ASN A 466 -0.23 -17.54 -27.67
N ASN A 467 0.88 -16.82 -27.43
CA ASN A 467 1.93 -17.02 -26.42
C ASN A 467 1.43 -17.54 -25.05
N TYR A 468 1.83 -18.76 -24.66
CA TYR A 468 1.47 -19.42 -23.39
C TYR A 468 1.80 -18.60 -22.14
N TRP A 469 2.85 -17.76 -22.18
CA TRP A 469 3.20 -16.88 -21.06
C TRP A 469 2.11 -15.83 -20.80
N TYR A 470 1.50 -15.29 -21.85
CA TYR A 470 0.40 -14.36 -21.70
C TYR A 470 -0.82 -15.09 -21.12
N LEU A 471 -1.13 -16.29 -21.61
CA LEU A 471 -2.23 -17.11 -21.10
C LEU A 471 -2.06 -17.38 -19.60
N TYR A 472 -0.83 -17.69 -19.16
CA TYR A 472 -0.51 -17.80 -17.73
C TYR A 472 -0.73 -16.48 -16.96
N LYS A 473 -0.29 -15.35 -17.51
CA LYS A 473 -0.49 -14.02 -16.90
C LYS A 473 -1.97 -13.66 -16.79
N THR A 474 -2.79 -14.07 -17.74
CA THR A 474 -4.24 -14.00 -17.61
C THR A 474 -4.74 -14.86 -16.46
N GLY A 475 -4.33 -16.13 -16.39
CA GLY A 475 -4.75 -17.01 -15.30
C GLY A 475 -4.47 -16.39 -13.93
N GLU A 476 -3.28 -15.80 -13.75
CA GLU A 476 -2.92 -14.98 -12.58
C GLU A 476 -3.96 -13.88 -12.32
N LYS A 477 -4.31 -13.10 -13.34
CA LYS A 477 -5.30 -12.01 -13.21
C LYS A 477 -6.71 -12.51 -12.94
N ALA A 478 -7.14 -13.60 -13.55
CA ALA A 478 -8.44 -14.23 -13.31
C ALA A 478 -8.57 -14.66 -11.84
N ALA A 479 -7.55 -15.33 -11.29
CA ALA A 479 -7.49 -15.70 -9.87
C ALA A 479 -7.48 -14.48 -8.93
N CYS A 480 -6.78 -13.41 -9.30
CA CYS A 480 -6.78 -12.16 -8.52
C CYS A 480 -8.14 -11.46 -8.51
N GLN A 481 -9.01 -11.72 -9.49
CA GLN A 481 -10.35 -11.13 -9.59
C GLN A 481 -11.47 -12.06 -9.11
N GLY A 482 -11.16 -13.33 -8.83
CA GLY A 482 -12.11 -14.35 -8.42
C GLY A 482 -12.90 -14.98 -9.58
N ALA A 483 -12.41 -14.88 -10.83
CA ALA A 483 -13.01 -15.52 -12.01
C ALA A 483 -12.54 -16.99 -12.11
N TRP A 484 -13.05 -17.84 -11.22
CA TRP A 484 -12.50 -19.18 -10.98
C TRP A 484 -12.77 -20.18 -12.11
N SER A 485 -13.88 -20.06 -12.85
CA SER A 485 -14.12 -20.93 -14.01
C SER A 485 -13.14 -20.65 -15.13
N THR A 486 -12.89 -19.37 -15.39
CA THR A 486 -11.90 -18.91 -16.37
C THR A 486 -10.48 -19.34 -15.97
N CYS A 487 -10.14 -19.17 -14.70
CA CYS A 487 -8.86 -19.54 -14.11
C CYS A 487 -8.57 -21.05 -14.23
N ALA A 488 -9.53 -21.89 -13.86
CA ALA A 488 -9.41 -23.35 -13.92
C ALA A 488 -9.18 -23.84 -15.34
N PHE A 489 -9.97 -23.34 -16.29
CA PHE A 489 -9.81 -23.67 -17.70
C PHE A 489 -8.42 -23.31 -18.23
N ILE A 490 -7.93 -22.10 -17.93
CA ILE A 490 -6.61 -21.64 -18.38
C ILE A 490 -5.48 -22.55 -17.85
N PHE A 491 -5.49 -22.88 -16.56
CA PHE A 491 -4.42 -23.67 -15.97
C PHE A 491 -4.48 -25.15 -16.37
N GLU A 492 -5.67 -25.71 -16.60
CA GLU A 492 -5.83 -27.05 -17.17
C GLU A 492 -5.20 -27.15 -18.57
N GLU A 493 -5.43 -26.16 -19.42
CA GLU A 493 -4.85 -26.11 -20.76
C GLU A 493 -3.32 -25.98 -20.72
N LEU A 494 -2.79 -25.13 -19.83
CA LEU A 494 -1.34 -24.93 -19.70
C LEU A 494 -0.58 -26.17 -19.22
N ILE A 495 -1.23 -27.09 -18.49
CA ILE A 495 -0.61 -28.34 -18.05
C ILE A 495 -0.15 -29.18 -19.25
N THR A 496 -0.88 -29.14 -20.37
CA THR A 496 -0.57 -29.92 -21.56
C THR A 496 0.64 -29.41 -22.34
N ALA A 497 1.07 -28.16 -22.08
CA ALA A 497 2.09 -27.46 -22.86
C ALA A 497 3.44 -27.30 -22.13
N VAL A 498 3.57 -27.75 -20.88
CA VAL A 498 4.79 -27.51 -20.07
C VAL A 498 5.69 -28.73 -20.01
N GLU A 499 6.99 -28.49 -20.25
CA GLU A 499 8.03 -29.53 -20.32
C GLU A 499 8.82 -29.70 -19.00
N SER A 500 8.86 -28.68 -18.13
CA SER A 500 9.61 -28.77 -16.86
C SER A 500 8.75 -29.35 -15.74
N ASP A 501 9.26 -30.37 -15.04
CA ASP A 501 8.59 -31.00 -13.89
C ASP A 501 8.22 -30.00 -12.78
N SER A 502 9.11 -29.03 -12.50
CA SER A 502 8.86 -27.99 -11.49
C SER A 502 7.70 -27.06 -11.88
N CYS A 503 7.64 -26.65 -13.16
CA CYS A 503 6.55 -25.83 -13.70
C CYS A 503 5.25 -26.63 -13.83
N LEU A 504 5.33 -27.92 -14.18
CA LEU A 504 4.19 -28.83 -14.25
C LEU A 504 3.57 -29.02 -12.86
N CYS A 505 4.39 -29.22 -11.83
CA CYS A 505 3.96 -29.31 -10.44
C CYS A 505 3.24 -28.02 -9.99
N TRP A 506 3.82 -26.86 -10.30
CA TRP A 506 3.19 -25.57 -10.03
C TRP A 506 1.85 -25.39 -10.76
N LEU A 507 1.76 -25.68 -12.06
CA LEU A 507 0.51 -25.56 -12.81
C LEU A 507 -0.56 -26.56 -12.36
N LYS A 508 -0.19 -27.81 -12.05
CA LYS A 508 -1.10 -28.78 -11.43
C LYS A 508 -1.65 -28.26 -10.11
N SER A 509 -0.83 -27.60 -9.31
CA SER A 509 -1.28 -27.00 -8.05
C SER A 509 -2.27 -25.85 -8.30
N LEU A 510 -2.02 -24.99 -9.29
CA LEU A 510 -2.90 -23.89 -9.67
C LEU A 510 -4.24 -24.37 -10.25
N ALA A 511 -4.22 -25.41 -11.10
CA ALA A 511 -5.42 -26.03 -11.63
C ALA A 511 -6.27 -26.65 -10.51
N ARG A 512 -5.68 -27.41 -9.58
CA ARG A 512 -6.41 -27.97 -8.43
C ARG A 512 -6.97 -26.88 -7.50
N PHE A 513 -6.19 -25.84 -7.24
CA PHE A 513 -6.63 -24.72 -6.42
C PHE A 513 -7.82 -23.99 -7.06
N SER A 514 -7.71 -23.63 -8.33
CA SER A 514 -8.80 -22.96 -9.06
C SER A 514 -10.04 -23.84 -9.22
N ALA A 515 -9.89 -25.15 -9.43
CA ALA A 515 -11.00 -26.10 -9.46
C ALA A 515 -11.70 -26.23 -8.09
N ALA A 516 -10.95 -26.15 -6.98
CA ALA A 516 -11.54 -26.15 -5.63
C ALA A 516 -12.37 -24.89 -5.37
N GLU A 517 -11.85 -23.70 -5.73
CA GLU A 517 -12.61 -22.45 -5.56
C GLU A 517 -13.80 -22.35 -6.52
N LYS A 518 -13.67 -22.85 -7.76
CA LYS A 518 -14.79 -22.96 -8.72
C LYS A 518 -15.96 -23.77 -8.15
N GLN A 519 -15.69 -24.84 -7.39
CA GLN A 519 -16.73 -25.67 -6.78
C GLN A 519 -17.52 -24.96 -5.66
N ILE A 520 -16.97 -23.90 -5.09
CA ILE A 520 -17.62 -23.13 -4.03
C ILE A 520 -18.63 -22.13 -4.62
N GLN A 521 -18.49 -21.75 -5.90
CA GLN A 521 -19.33 -20.75 -6.55
C GLN A 521 -20.25 -21.37 -7.61
N PRO A 522 -21.58 -21.12 -7.56
CA PRO A 522 -22.30 -20.28 -6.60
C PRO A 522 -22.50 -20.96 -5.23
N PHE A 523 -22.34 -20.21 -4.14
CA PHE A 523 -22.47 -20.73 -2.78
C PHE A 523 -23.93 -20.85 -2.35
N ARG A 524 -24.33 -22.01 -1.80
CA ARG A 524 -25.57 -22.17 -1.03
C ARG A 524 -25.27 -22.75 0.34
N LEU A 525 -26.03 -22.34 1.35
CA LEU A 525 -25.92 -22.84 2.73
C LEU A 525 -26.09 -24.37 2.86
N THR A 526 -26.73 -25.02 1.88
CA THR A 526 -26.89 -26.47 1.80
C THR A 526 -25.63 -27.22 1.32
N ASP A 527 -24.62 -26.52 0.79
CA ASP A 527 -23.50 -27.13 0.07
C ASP A 527 -22.33 -27.57 0.98
N ILE A 528 -22.65 -28.18 2.13
CA ILE A 528 -21.68 -28.60 3.16
C ILE A 528 -20.63 -29.58 2.58
N GLU A 529 -21.08 -30.51 1.73
CA GLU A 529 -20.20 -31.50 1.10
C GLU A 529 -19.21 -30.85 0.11
N ASN A 530 -19.66 -29.86 -0.66
CA ASN A 530 -18.80 -29.17 -1.63
C ASN A 530 -17.72 -28.36 -0.91
N LEU A 531 -18.06 -27.65 0.17
CA LEU A 531 -17.07 -26.95 1.00
C LEU A 531 -16.02 -27.91 1.59
N SER A 532 -16.47 -29.07 2.08
CA SER A 532 -15.58 -30.09 2.65
C SER A 532 -14.64 -30.67 1.59
N ARG A 533 -15.18 -30.98 0.39
CA ARG A 533 -14.39 -31.46 -0.75
C ARG A 533 -13.38 -30.42 -1.23
N ALA A 534 -13.77 -29.15 -1.32
CA ALA A 534 -12.89 -28.06 -1.69
C ALA A 534 -11.75 -27.91 -0.67
N SER A 535 -12.06 -27.90 0.64
CA SER A 535 -11.05 -27.84 1.72
C SER A 535 -10.03 -28.98 1.62
N ASN A 536 -10.49 -30.22 1.42
CA ASN A 536 -9.60 -31.37 1.23
C ASN A 536 -8.73 -31.26 -0.02
N THR A 537 -9.29 -30.69 -1.11
CA THR A 537 -8.55 -30.45 -2.36
C THR A 537 -7.43 -29.43 -2.14
N LEU A 538 -7.68 -28.35 -1.39
CA LEU A 538 -6.67 -27.34 -1.03
C LEU A 538 -5.53 -27.97 -0.18
N LEU A 539 -5.87 -28.80 0.81
CA LEU A 539 -4.87 -29.50 1.62
C LEU A 539 -4.06 -30.52 0.81
N SER A 540 -4.68 -31.21 -0.15
CA SER A 540 -3.95 -32.09 -1.08
C SER A 540 -3.01 -31.31 -1.99
N THR A 541 -3.41 -30.10 -2.41
CA THR A 541 -2.61 -29.20 -3.24
C THR A 541 -1.38 -28.70 -2.49
N LYS A 542 -1.52 -28.41 -1.19
CA LYS A 542 -0.39 -28.11 -0.30
C LYS A 542 0.66 -29.23 -0.30
N ARG A 543 0.25 -30.50 -0.22
CA ARG A 543 1.19 -31.64 -0.20
C ARG A 543 2.03 -31.70 -1.48
N ILE A 544 1.40 -31.52 -2.64
CA ILE A 544 2.08 -31.46 -3.94
C ILE A 544 3.18 -30.38 -3.94
N LEU A 545 2.90 -29.21 -3.38
CA LEU A 545 3.89 -28.12 -3.32
C LEU A 545 5.06 -28.45 -2.38
N ILE A 546 4.78 -29.07 -1.22
CA ILE A 546 5.80 -29.43 -0.24
C ILE A 546 6.71 -30.56 -0.75
N GLU A 547 6.12 -31.58 -1.40
CA GLU A 547 6.83 -32.75 -1.92
C GLU A 547 7.67 -32.44 -3.17
N SER A 548 7.54 -31.25 -3.75
CA SER A 548 8.37 -30.83 -4.89
C SER A 548 9.81 -30.52 -4.49
N ASP A 549 10.76 -30.71 -5.41
CA ASP A 549 12.19 -30.36 -5.22
C ASP A 549 12.44 -28.89 -4.85
N THR A 550 11.41 -28.04 -4.98
CA THR A 550 11.45 -26.62 -4.66
C THR A 550 10.49 -26.23 -3.53
N GLY A 551 10.07 -27.17 -2.68
CA GLY A 551 9.07 -26.97 -1.62
C GLY A 551 9.32 -25.76 -0.72
N ASN A 552 10.59 -25.48 -0.38
CA ASN A 552 10.98 -24.32 0.43
C ASN A 552 10.67 -22.95 -0.24
N LYS A 553 10.45 -22.90 -1.56
CA LYS A 553 10.06 -21.69 -2.30
C LYS A 553 8.56 -21.42 -2.22
N PHE A 554 7.75 -22.38 -1.80
CA PHE A 554 6.28 -22.31 -1.75
C PHE A 554 5.72 -22.02 -0.35
N SER A 555 6.52 -21.45 0.56
CA SER A 555 6.12 -21.21 1.95
C SER A 555 4.91 -20.28 2.08
N PHE A 556 4.81 -19.25 1.23
CA PHE A 556 3.63 -18.37 1.20
C PHE A 556 2.39 -19.13 0.73
N GLN A 557 2.52 -19.85 -0.38
CA GLN A 557 1.43 -20.54 -1.05
C GLN A 557 0.86 -21.64 -0.16
N THR A 558 1.73 -22.44 0.44
CA THR A 558 1.34 -23.53 1.37
C THR A 558 0.64 -23.00 2.61
N ARG A 559 1.11 -21.90 3.21
CA ARG A 559 0.43 -21.24 4.34
C ARG A 559 -0.92 -20.67 3.91
N PHE A 560 -0.98 -19.92 2.81
CA PHE A 560 -2.22 -19.32 2.32
C PHE A 560 -3.29 -20.37 1.99
N LEU A 561 -2.93 -21.47 1.32
CA LEU A 561 -3.84 -22.59 1.05
C LEU A 561 -4.34 -23.26 2.34
N THR A 562 -3.46 -23.42 3.35
CA THR A 562 -3.83 -23.98 4.65
C THR A 562 -4.87 -23.09 5.35
N LEU A 563 -4.66 -21.79 5.37
CA LEU A 563 -5.59 -20.82 5.98
C LEU A 563 -6.96 -20.85 5.31
N ARG A 564 -6.98 -20.87 3.97
CA ARG A 564 -8.24 -20.97 3.22
C ARG A 564 -8.96 -22.29 3.52
N ALA A 565 -8.27 -23.42 3.49
CA ALA A 565 -8.86 -24.73 3.80
C ALA A 565 -9.45 -24.80 5.22
N ASN A 566 -8.73 -24.27 6.22
CA ASN A 566 -9.19 -24.22 7.60
C ASN A 566 -10.37 -23.26 7.80
N THR A 567 -10.42 -22.16 7.03
CA THR A 567 -11.58 -21.26 7.00
C THR A 567 -12.81 -22.01 6.51
N LEU A 568 -12.73 -22.72 5.39
CA LEU A 568 -13.84 -23.51 4.85
C LEU A 568 -14.30 -24.60 5.83
N LYS A 569 -13.37 -25.30 6.47
CA LYS A 569 -13.69 -26.31 7.48
C LYS A 569 -14.43 -25.71 8.68
N THR A 570 -14.00 -24.54 9.15
CA THR A 570 -14.66 -23.86 10.27
C THR A 570 -16.02 -23.30 9.88
N VAL A 571 -16.21 -22.82 8.63
CA VAL A 571 -17.52 -22.45 8.09
C VAL A 571 -18.46 -23.65 8.04
N VAL A 572 -17.99 -24.82 7.62
CA VAL A 572 -18.78 -26.07 7.65
C VAL A 572 -19.25 -26.39 9.08
N ASP A 573 -18.36 -26.24 10.07
CA ASP A 573 -18.71 -26.48 11.48
C ASP A 573 -19.73 -25.44 11.99
N MET A 574 -19.63 -24.17 11.56
CA MET A 574 -20.63 -23.13 11.86
C MET A 574 -22.00 -23.42 11.22
N ILE A 575 -22.03 -23.91 9.98
CA ILE A 575 -23.29 -24.29 9.31
C ILE A 575 -23.94 -25.48 10.03
N LYS A 576 -23.14 -26.48 10.43
CA LYS A 576 -23.62 -27.60 11.26
C LYS A 576 -24.22 -27.09 12.57
N LEU A 577 -23.57 -26.13 13.22
CA LEU A 577 -24.06 -25.49 14.44
C LEU A 577 -25.42 -24.81 14.22
N ILE A 578 -25.59 -24.04 13.15
CA ILE A 578 -26.87 -23.39 12.78
C ILE A 578 -27.99 -24.43 12.61
N ASN A 579 -27.68 -25.60 12.04
CA ASN A 579 -28.64 -26.67 11.79
C ASN A 579 -29.02 -27.49 13.04
N THR A 580 -28.38 -27.25 14.20
CA THR A 580 -28.75 -27.91 15.46
C THR A 580 -29.95 -27.21 16.10
N ARG A 581 -30.92 -27.99 16.62
CA ARG A 581 -32.15 -27.45 17.24
C ARG A 581 -31.88 -26.57 18.46
N HIS A 582 -30.83 -26.88 19.22
CA HIS A 582 -30.36 -26.08 20.36
C HIS A 582 -28.82 -26.00 20.29
N PRO A 583 -28.27 -24.97 19.63
CA PRO A 583 -26.83 -24.76 19.59
C PRO A 583 -26.30 -24.60 21.01
N LEU A 584 -25.33 -25.44 21.39
CA LEU A 584 -24.63 -25.33 22.67
C LEU A 584 -23.68 -24.13 22.62
N VAL A 585 -23.66 -23.32 23.68
CA VAL A 585 -22.77 -22.16 23.83
C VAL A 585 -21.31 -22.57 23.66
N ASP A 586 -20.88 -23.68 24.27
CA ASP A 586 -19.51 -24.19 24.15
C ASP A 586 -19.12 -24.48 22.70
N SER A 587 -20.02 -25.08 21.92
CA SER A 587 -19.80 -25.36 20.50
C SER A 587 -19.71 -24.08 19.66
N SER A 588 -20.48 -23.05 20.01
CA SER A 588 -20.41 -21.71 19.41
C SER A 588 -19.10 -21.00 19.74
N MET A 589 -18.66 -21.06 21.00
CA MET A 589 -17.39 -20.49 21.44
C MET A 589 -16.20 -21.16 20.74
N GLU A 590 -16.22 -22.48 20.61
CA GLU A 590 -15.14 -23.22 19.95
C GLU A 590 -14.98 -22.82 18.47
N VAL A 591 -16.08 -22.76 17.71
CA VAL A 591 -16.01 -22.32 16.30
C VAL A 591 -15.64 -20.84 16.17
N SER A 592 -16.08 -20.00 17.12
CA SER A 592 -15.69 -18.59 17.21
C SER A 592 -14.19 -18.45 17.47
N PHE A 593 -13.64 -19.19 18.43
CA PHE A 593 -12.23 -19.19 18.78
C PHE A 593 -11.36 -19.62 17.60
N ARG A 594 -11.70 -20.73 16.95
CA ARG A 594 -11.00 -21.22 15.75
C ARG A 594 -11.01 -20.17 14.63
N MET A 595 -12.12 -19.47 14.43
CA MET A 595 -12.22 -18.42 13.41
C MET A 595 -11.40 -17.17 13.78
N MET A 596 -11.38 -16.77 15.06
CA MET A 596 -10.52 -15.69 15.54
C MET A 596 -9.03 -16.05 15.38
N LYS A 597 -8.65 -17.29 15.69
CA LYS A 597 -7.29 -17.80 15.47
C LYS A 597 -6.90 -17.67 14.00
N LEU A 598 -7.77 -18.04 13.06
CA LEU A 598 -7.54 -17.87 11.62
C LEU A 598 -7.33 -16.41 11.22
N ALA A 599 -8.11 -15.47 11.78
CA ALA A 599 -7.92 -14.03 11.54
C ALA A 599 -6.50 -13.57 11.95
N ARG A 600 -6.00 -14.06 13.10
CA ARG A 600 -4.64 -13.78 13.59
C ARG A 600 -3.56 -14.48 12.77
N GLU A 601 -3.81 -15.68 12.27
CA GLU A 601 -2.86 -16.36 11.37
C GLU A 601 -2.71 -15.64 10.03
N PHE A 602 -3.78 -15.01 9.51
CA PHE A 602 -3.67 -14.10 8.36
C PHE A 602 -2.82 -12.86 8.68
N ASP A 603 -2.92 -12.30 9.89
CA ASP A 603 -2.03 -11.20 10.32
C ASP A 603 -0.56 -11.64 10.41
N LEU A 604 -0.32 -12.86 10.91
CA LEU A 604 1.02 -13.44 10.93
C LEU A 604 1.53 -13.64 9.50
N LEU A 605 0.69 -14.05 8.55
CA LEU A 605 1.06 -14.14 7.13
C LEU A 605 1.47 -12.76 6.58
N LEU A 606 0.73 -11.69 6.91
CA LEU A 606 1.05 -10.33 6.48
C LEU A 606 2.42 -9.84 6.99
N THR A 607 2.74 -10.17 8.25
CA THR A 607 3.98 -9.75 8.90
C THR A 607 5.17 -10.66 8.61
N SER A 608 4.94 -11.91 8.17
CA SER A 608 6.00 -12.88 7.87
C SER A 608 6.60 -12.74 6.46
N PHE A 609 5.89 -12.09 5.54
CA PHE A 609 6.30 -12.02 4.13
C PHE A 609 6.59 -10.57 3.70
N ILE A 610 7.86 -10.19 3.81
CA ILE A 610 8.34 -8.85 3.46
C ILE A 610 8.18 -8.60 1.94
N GLY A 611 7.76 -7.40 1.54
CA GLY A 611 7.70 -6.97 0.13
C GLY A 611 6.44 -7.40 -0.64
N MET A 612 5.34 -7.67 0.08
CA MET A 612 4.02 -7.74 -0.53
C MET A 612 3.59 -6.38 -1.06
N ASP A 613 2.95 -6.37 -2.24
CA ASP A 613 2.36 -5.15 -2.78
C ASP A 613 1.10 -4.76 -2.02
N ARG A 614 0.74 -3.47 -2.07
CA ARG A 614 -0.42 -2.92 -1.35
C ARG A 614 -1.71 -3.69 -1.62
N GLN A 615 -1.97 -4.08 -2.87
CA GLN A 615 -3.19 -4.81 -3.22
C GLN A 615 -3.22 -6.19 -2.56
N SER A 616 -2.11 -6.93 -2.59
CA SER A 616 -1.99 -8.22 -1.90
C SER A 616 -2.17 -8.10 -0.38
N VAL A 617 -1.57 -7.08 0.24
CA VAL A 617 -1.74 -6.80 1.67
C VAL A 617 -3.22 -6.55 1.98
N THR A 618 -3.90 -5.75 1.16
CA THR A 618 -5.31 -5.44 1.34
C THR A 618 -6.21 -6.67 1.17
N SER A 619 -5.98 -7.51 0.16
CA SER A 619 -6.77 -8.73 -0.05
C SER A 619 -6.63 -9.71 1.13
N VAL A 620 -5.42 -9.91 1.65
CA VAL A 620 -5.22 -10.77 2.84
C VAL A 620 -5.84 -10.15 4.09
N SER A 621 -5.74 -8.83 4.26
CA SER A 621 -6.37 -8.12 5.38
C SER A 621 -7.90 -8.22 5.36
N ALA A 622 -8.51 -8.19 4.16
CA ALA A 622 -9.94 -8.40 3.99
C ALA A 622 -10.37 -9.81 4.41
N LEU A 623 -9.58 -10.85 4.10
CA LEU A 623 -9.83 -12.21 4.59
C LEU A 623 -9.74 -12.30 6.11
N ALA A 624 -8.75 -11.64 6.71
CA ALA A 624 -8.61 -11.57 8.16
C ALA A 624 -9.82 -10.88 8.83
N LEU A 625 -10.31 -9.78 8.25
CA LEU A 625 -11.52 -9.09 8.71
C LEU A 625 -12.78 -9.96 8.55
N SER A 626 -12.93 -10.69 7.45
CA SER A 626 -14.03 -11.65 7.26
C SER A 626 -14.03 -12.74 8.35
N CYS A 627 -12.87 -13.30 8.68
CA CYS A 627 -12.72 -14.25 9.78
C CYS A 627 -13.07 -13.60 11.13
N SER A 628 -12.55 -12.41 11.42
CA SER A 628 -12.86 -11.67 12.65
C SER A 628 -14.36 -11.40 12.81
N LEU A 629 -15.03 -10.98 11.73
CA LEU A 629 -16.48 -10.75 11.71
C LEU A 629 -17.27 -12.04 11.94
N MET A 630 -16.89 -13.16 11.32
CA MET A 630 -17.51 -14.47 11.57
C MET A 630 -17.27 -14.95 13.00
N ALA A 631 -16.07 -14.74 13.55
CA ALA A 631 -15.74 -15.08 14.92
C ALA A 631 -16.61 -14.29 15.91
N PHE A 632 -16.67 -12.97 15.74
CA PHE A 632 -17.52 -12.08 16.53
C PHE A 632 -18.99 -12.50 16.42
N THR A 633 -19.49 -12.70 15.21
CA THR A 633 -20.90 -13.07 15.00
C THR A 633 -21.22 -14.42 15.64
N ALA A 634 -20.39 -15.45 15.42
CA ALA A 634 -20.60 -16.78 15.97
C ALA A 634 -20.54 -16.79 17.50
N GLY A 635 -19.64 -16.01 18.12
CA GLY A 635 -19.51 -15.94 19.57
C GLY A 635 -20.70 -15.23 20.22
N PHE A 636 -21.19 -14.15 19.63
CA PHE A 636 -22.28 -13.36 20.22
C PHE A 636 -23.69 -13.82 19.84
N ALA A 637 -23.86 -14.56 18.73
CA ALA A 637 -25.18 -14.97 18.21
C ALA A 637 -26.01 -15.78 19.23
N PHE A 638 -25.36 -16.53 20.12
CA PHE A 638 -26.01 -17.45 21.07
C PHE A 638 -25.87 -17.02 22.53
N LEU A 639 -25.42 -15.77 22.77
CA LEU A 639 -25.07 -15.26 24.11
C LEU A 639 -26.27 -15.20 25.09
N ALA A 640 -27.50 -15.20 24.59
CA ALA A 640 -28.72 -15.20 25.41
C ALA A 640 -28.88 -16.46 26.31
N GLN A 641 -28.26 -17.59 25.95
CA GLN A 641 -28.20 -18.76 26.84
C GLN A 641 -27.33 -18.53 28.08
N ASN A 642 -26.33 -17.64 28.00
CA ASN A 642 -25.37 -17.39 29.09
C ASN A 642 -25.93 -16.44 30.17
N GLU A 643 -26.88 -15.55 29.86
CA GLU A 643 -27.43 -14.62 30.88
C GLU A 643 -28.34 -15.31 31.92
N ARG A 644 -28.77 -16.57 31.71
CA ARG A 644 -29.45 -17.40 32.72
C ARG A 644 -28.50 -18.05 33.72
N ILE A 645 -27.23 -18.24 33.36
CA ILE A 645 -26.22 -18.79 34.26
C ILE A 645 -25.55 -17.58 34.89
N SER A 646 -25.98 -17.18 36.08
CA SER A 646 -25.43 -16.07 36.89
C SER A 646 -23.95 -16.22 37.29
N LYS A 647 -23.21 -17.06 36.57
CA LYS A 647 -21.78 -17.27 36.64
C LYS A 647 -21.29 -17.36 35.20
N PHE A 648 -20.83 -16.25 34.63
CA PHE A 648 -19.74 -16.38 33.68
C PHE A 648 -18.69 -17.25 34.37
N GLY A 649 -18.26 -18.36 33.76
CA GLY A 649 -17.01 -18.96 34.18
C GLY A 649 -15.94 -17.86 34.10
N LYS A 650 -15.09 -17.70 35.13
CA LYS A 650 -13.97 -16.73 35.10
C LYS A 650 -13.09 -16.84 33.83
N ALA A 651 -13.19 -17.94 33.08
CA ALA A 651 -12.47 -18.23 31.86
C ALA A 651 -13.12 -17.68 30.55
N GLU A 652 -14.43 -17.38 30.52
CA GLU A 652 -15.14 -17.01 29.27
C GLU A 652 -15.24 -15.49 29.04
N GLU A 653 -15.28 -14.68 30.10
CA GLU A 653 -15.31 -13.20 30.01
C GLU A 653 -14.14 -12.61 29.21
N PRO A 654 -12.89 -13.09 29.35
CA PRO A 654 -11.77 -12.59 28.57
C PRO A 654 -11.94 -12.82 27.06
N PHE A 655 -12.58 -13.92 26.65
CA PHE A 655 -12.71 -14.28 25.24
C PHE A 655 -13.64 -13.33 24.48
N PHE A 656 -14.79 -12.95 25.06
CA PHE A 656 -15.70 -11.98 24.44
C PHE A 656 -15.08 -10.59 24.31
N ALA A 657 -14.27 -10.17 25.28
CA ALA A 657 -13.48 -8.94 25.17
C ALA A 657 -12.51 -9.01 23.99
N LEU A 658 -11.78 -10.12 23.85
CA LEU A 658 -10.84 -10.35 22.74
C LEU A 658 -11.53 -10.33 21.37
N LEU A 659 -12.75 -10.86 21.25
CA LEU A 659 -13.53 -10.80 19.99
C LEU A 659 -13.88 -9.35 19.61
N ILE A 660 -14.33 -8.55 20.58
CA ILE A 660 -14.65 -7.13 20.36
C ILE A 660 -13.39 -6.36 19.98
N GLU A 661 -12.29 -6.59 20.69
CA GLU A 661 -11.02 -5.90 20.46
C GLU A 661 -10.37 -6.28 19.13
N ASP A 662 -10.40 -7.57 18.75
CA ASP A 662 -9.88 -8.02 17.46
C ASP A 662 -10.67 -7.39 16.30
N LEU A 663 -12.01 -7.36 16.40
CA LEU A 663 -12.85 -6.72 15.39
C LEU A 663 -12.63 -5.20 15.36
N PHE A 664 -12.63 -4.55 16.52
CA PHE A 664 -12.44 -3.09 16.64
C PHE A 664 -11.06 -2.65 16.12
N GLY A 665 -9.99 -3.40 16.45
CA GLY A 665 -8.63 -3.08 16.03
C GLY A 665 -8.39 -3.18 14.52
N ARG A 666 -9.24 -3.90 13.79
CA ARG A 666 -9.17 -4.05 12.33
C ARG A 666 -9.90 -2.95 11.56
N LEU A 667 -10.73 -2.15 12.22
CA LEU A 667 -11.56 -1.14 11.57
C LEU A 667 -10.95 0.26 11.79
N THR A 668 -10.42 0.89 10.73
CA THR A 668 -9.80 2.22 10.84
C THR A 668 -10.83 3.35 10.95
N ASP A 669 -11.92 3.26 10.18
CA ASP A 669 -12.92 4.32 10.01
C ASP A 669 -14.33 3.83 10.37
N ILE A 670 -14.54 3.55 11.66
CA ILE A 670 -15.84 3.12 12.18
C ILE A 670 -16.79 4.33 12.33
N ASP A 671 -18.04 4.19 11.92
CA ASP A 671 -19.06 5.19 12.18
C ASP A 671 -19.32 5.37 13.70
N CYS A 672 -19.85 6.53 14.09
CA CYS A 672 -20.07 6.84 15.50
C CYS A 672 -21.06 5.89 16.21
N LYS A 673 -22.03 5.30 15.50
CA LYS A 673 -23.03 4.39 16.06
C LYS A 673 -22.41 3.02 16.32
N THR A 674 -21.73 2.42 15.34
CA THR A 674 -21.05 1.11 15.51
C THR A 674 -19.98 1.18 16.60
N ARG A 675 -19.21 2.27 16.65
CA ARG A 675 -18.25 2.51 17.75
C ARG A 675 -18.94 2.52 19.11
N LYS A 676 -20.06 3.22 19.26
CA LYS A 676 -20.84 3.26 20.51
C LYS A 676 -21.39 1.87 20.88
N ASN A 677 -21.87 1.11 19.90
CA ASN A 677 -22.38 -0.24 20.11
C ASN A 677 -21.28 -1.19 20.61
N LEU A 678 -20.11 -1.22 19.95
CA LEU A 678 -18.95 -2.03 20.38
C LEU A 678 -18.48 -1.65 21.78
N LEU A 679 -18.36 -0.35 22.08
CA LEU A 679 -18.00 0.12 23.42
C LEU A 679 -19.03 -0.29 24.48
N SER A 680 -20.32 -0.30 24.13
CA SER A 680 -21.38 -0.77 25.03
C SER A 680 -21.30 -2.28 25.28
N LEU A 681 -21.01 -3.06 24.23
CA LEU A 681 -20.81 -4.50 24.34
C LEU A 681 -19.59 -4.85 25.21
N LEU A 682 -18.55 -3.99 25.21
CA LEU A 682 -17.32 -4.17 25.98
C LEU A 682 -17.47 -3.83 27.48
N LYS A 683 -18.39 -2.92 27.85
CA LYS A 683 -18.55 -2.44 29.25
C LYS A 683 -18.57 -3.54 30.32
N PRO A 684 -19.26 -4.68 30.12
CA PRO A 684 -19.33 -5.74 31.13
C PRO A 684 -18.00 -6.47 31.38
N PHE A 685 -17.03 -6.36 30.46
CA PHE A 685 -15.77 -7.12 30.50
C PHE A 685 -14.55 -6.27 30.96
N ARG A 686 -14.79 -5.06 31.49
CA ARG A 686 -13.75 -4.06 31.84
C ARG A 686 -12.81 -4.45 32.99
N SER A 687 -13.07 -5.55 33.71
CA SER A 687 -12.14 -6.10 34.72
C SER A 687 -10.83 -6.63 34.09
N CYS A 688 -10.81 -6.90 32.77
CA CYS A 688 -9.62 -7.29 32.02
C CYS A 688 -8.70 -6.07 31.76
N LYS A 689 -7.99 -5.61 32.79
CA LYS A 689 -6.91 -4.63 32.66
C LYS A 689 -5.73 -5.27 31.92
N GLY A 690 -5.59 -5.01 30.62
CA GLY A 690 -4.38 -5.39 29.88
C GLY A 690 -4.50 -5.51 28.36
N CYS A 691 -5.71 -5.55 27.80
CA CYS A 691 -5.86 -5.99 26.40
C CYS A 691 -5.81 -4.87 25.35
N PHE A 692 -5.74 -3.59 25.75
CA PHE A 692 -5.46 -2.47 24.84
C PHE A 692 -3.98 -2.43 24.43
N SER A 693 -3.46 -3.50 23.82
CA SER A 693 -2.16 -3.40 23.15
C SER A 693 -2.40 -2.61 21.87
N GLY A 694 -1.74 -1.45 21.75
CA GLY A 694 -1.64 -0.74 20.49
C GLY A 694 -1.00 -1.67 19.47
N ARG A 695 -1.81 -2.34 18.64
CA ARG A 695 -1.26 -3.13 17.55
C ARG A 695 -0.46 -2.18 16.67
N LEU A 696 0.86 -2.37 16.66
CA LEU A 696 1.76 -1.94 15.59
C LEU A 696 1.43 -2.79 14.35
N GLN A 697 0.19 -2.71 13.90
CA GLN A 697 -0.17 -3.18 12.59
C GLN A 697 0.11 -2.01 11.66
N ASN A 698 0.77 -2.30 10.53
CA ASN A 698 0.78 -1.40 9.38
C ASN A 698 -0.64 -0.87 9.22
N ARG A 699 -0.88 0.38 9.66
CA ARG A 699 -2.18 1.05 9.57
C ARG A 699 -2.45 1.26 8.10
N ILE A 700 -2.98 0.23 7.46
CA ILE A 700 -3.39 0.28 6.07
C ILE A 700 -4.67 1.09 6.09
N THR A 701 -4.58 2.36 5.70
CA THR A 701 -5.74 3.16 5.35
C THR A 701 -6.48 2.45 4.22
N TYR A 702 -7.68 1.97 4.52
CA TYR A 702 -8.49 1.16 3.62
C TYR A 702 -9.14 2.02 2.56
N THR A 703 -8.55 2.07 1.37
CA THR A 703 -9.21 2.61 0.18
C THR A 703 -9.54 1.51 -0.83
N SER A 704 -9.74 0.25 -0.38
CA SER A 704 -10.27 -0.81 -1.24
C SER A 704 -11.76 -1.02 -1.00
N TYR A 705 -12.45 -1.37 -2.08
CA TYR A 705 -13.88 -1.63 -2.07
C TYR A 705 -14.29 -2.82 -1.19
N GLU A 706 -13.48 -3.88 -1.14
CA GLU A 706 -13.74 -5.06 -0.29
C GLU A 706 -13.86 -4.63 1.17
N ALA A 707 -13.02 -3.69 1.60
CA ALA A 707 -13.09 -3.12 2.94
C ALA A 707 -14.42 -2.40 3.16
N VAL A 708 -14.91 -1.59 2.21
CA VAL A 708 -16.18 -0.87 2.34
C VAL A 708 -17.37 -1.82 2.55
N VAL A 709 -17.43 -2.92 1.79
CA VAL A 709 -18.50 -3.92 1.96
C VAL A 709 -18.38 -4.64 3.31
N LEU A 710 -17.17 -5.05 3.68
CA LEU A 710 -16.92 -5.68 4.97
C LEU A 710 -17.22 -4.74 6.14
N HIS A 711 -16.94 -3.44 6.01
CA HIS A 711 -17.32 -2.41 6.98
C HIS A 711 -18.83 -2.37 7.15
N LYS A 712 -19.61 -2.25 6.07
CA LYS A 712 -21.09 -2.26 6.15
C LYS A 712 -21.66 -3.55 6.74
N LEU A 713 -21.10 -4.72 6.38
CA LEU A 713 -21.49 -6.00 6.99
C LEU A 713 -21.17 -6.05 8.48
N THR A 714 -20.05 -5.43 8.88
CA THR A 714 -19.66 -5.30 10.28
C THR A 714 -20.61 -4.38 11.04
N GLU A 715 -20.95 -3.21 10.48
CA GLU A 715 -21.94 -2.29 11.05
C GLU A 715 -23.30 -2.99 11.27
N TYR A 716 -23.76 -3.75 10.26
CA TYR A 716 -24.98 -4.55 10.35
C TYR A 716 -24.88 -5.61 11.46
N SER A 717 -23.84 -6.45 11.45
CA SER A 717 -23.68 -7.51 12.46
C SER A 717 -23.60 -6.96 13.88
N VAL A 718 -22.81 -5.91 14.10
CA VAL A 718 -22.69 -5.24 15.41
C VAL A 718 -24.01 -4.63 15.85
N GLY A 719 -24.76 -4.02 14.91
CA GLY A 719 -26.09 -3.49 15.18
C GLY A 719 -27.07 -4.56 15.64
N GLU A 720 -27.17 -5.67 14.91
CA GLU A 720 -28.06 -6.78 15.23
C GLU A 720 -27.69 -7.45 16.55
N ILE A 721 -26.40 -7.71 16.80
CA ILE A 721 -25.92 -8.27 18.08
C ILE A 721 -26.22 -7.35 19.26
N PHE A 722 -26.08 -6.03 19.06
CA PHE A 722 -26.44 -5.07 20.09
C PHE A 722 -27.94 -5.11 20.41
N CYS A 723 -28.80 -5.23 19.40
CA CYS A 723 -30.25 -5.41 19.58
C CYS A 723 -30.58 -6.73 20.29
N LEU A 724 -30.04 -7.87 19.83
CA LEU A 724 -30.27 -9.19 20.42
C LEU A 724 -29.87 -9.25 21.89
N ARG A 725 -28.74 -8.62 22.25
CA ARG A 725 -28.29 -8.58 23.65
C ARG A 725 -29.22 -7.75 24.54
N ASN A 726 -29.73 -6.63 24.04
CA ASN A 726 -30.66 -5.82 24.82
C ASN A 726 -32.03 -6.50 24.98
N GLU A 727 -32.50 -7.23 23.95
CA GLU A 727 -33.70 -8.07 24.06
C GLU A 727 -33.51 -9.18 25.09
N ALA A 728 -32.36 -9.87 25.07
CA ALA A 728 -32.03 -10.92 26.05
C ALA A 728 -32.05 -10.42 27.50
N LYS A 729 -31.46 -9.25 27.78
CA LYS A 729 -31.47 -8.63 29.11
C LYS A 729 -32.87 -8.32 29.63
N ASN A 730 -33.76 -7.90 28.74
CA ASN A 730 -35.15 -7.58 29.10
C ASN A 730 -35.93 -8.87 29.39
N CYS A 731 -35.71 -9.94 28.62
CA CYS A 731 -36.39 -11.23 28.79
C CYS A 731 -35.89 -12.02 30.00
N ALA A 732 -34.62 -11.89 30.39
CA ALA A 732 -34.06 -12.51 31.59
C ALA A 732 -34.75 -12.06 32.90
N GLN A 733 -35.47 -10.92 32.88
CA GLN A 733 -36.23 -10.41 34.02
C GLN A 733 -37.66 -10.98 34.10
N GLN A 734 -38.16 -11.64 33.04
CA GLN A 734 -39.56 -12.05 32.91
C GLN A 734 -39.78 -13.57 32.76
N ASP A 735 -38.70 -14.36 32.73
CA ASP A 735 -38.67 -15.84 32.63
C ASP A 735 -39.56 -16.45 31.50
N ASP A 736 -39.63 -15.77 30.36
CA ASP A 736 -40.36 -16.20 29.18
C ASP A 736 -39.50 -17.15 28.30
N GLY A 737 -39.84 -18.44 28.30
CA GLY A 737 -39.16 -19.48 27.51
C GLY A 737 -39.30 -19.33 26.00
N ASP A 738 -40.41 -18.75 25.52
CA ASP A 738 -40.67 -18.54 24.09
C ASP A 738 -39.83 -17.39 23.54
N ALA A 739 -39.61 -16.35 24.35
CA ALA A 739 -38.73 -15.24 23.99
C ALA A 739 -37.28 -15.67 23.74
N ILE A 740 -36.76 -16.63 24.52
CA ILE A 740 -35.38 -17.14 24.37
C ILE A 740 -35.25 -17.97 23.09
N SER A 741 -36.23 -18.82 22.79
CA SER A 741 -36.27 -19.57 21.53
C SER A 741 -36.26 -18.63 20.32
N ARG A 742 -37.00 -17.51 20.40
CA ARG A 742 -36.98 -16.46 19.37
C ARG A 742 -35.62 -15.78 19.23
N ILE A 743 -34.97 -15.42 20.33
CA ILE A 743 -33.63 -14.79 20.31
C ILE A 743 -32.59 -15.74 19.70
N LEU A 744 -32.61 -17.03 20.06
CA LEU A 744 -31.72 -18.04 19.49
C LEU A 744 -31.97 -18.23 17.98
N THR A 745 -33.23 -18.23 17.57
CA THR A 745 -33.61 -18.30 16.14
C THR A 745 -33.07 -17.09 15.38
N ASN A 746 -33.21 -15.88 15.95
CA ASN A 746 -32.67 -14.66 15.35
C ASN A 746 -31.14 -14.67 15.28
N GLY A 747 -30.46 -15.21 16.31
CA GLY A 747 -29.01 -15.43 16.33
C GLY A 747 -28.54 -16.38 15.23
N SER A 748 -29.20 -17.52 15.07
CA SER A 748 -28.95 -18.45 13.96
C SER A 748 -29.16 -17.80 12.60
N GLN A 749 -30.23 -17.01 12.45
CA GLN A 749 -30.51 -16.29 11.21
C GLN A 749 -29.44 -15.23 10.91
N LEU A 750 -28.98 -14.50 11.91
CA LEU A 750 -27.90 -13.53 11.76
C LEU A 750 -26.61 -14.22 11.30
N LEU A 751 -26.20 -15.30 11.96
CA LEU A 751 -24.99 -16.04 11.60
C LEU A 751 -25.09 -16.62 10.19
N SER A 752 -26.25 -17.19 9.83
CA SER A 752 -26.54 -17.67 8.47
C SER A 752 -26.44 -16.56 7.42
N ASN A 753 -27.03 -15.39 7.69
CA ASN A 753 -26.97 -14.23 6.81
C ASN A 753 -25.54 -13.74 6.61
N ILE A 754 -24.74 -13.66 7.68
CA ILE A 754 -23.34 -13.24 7.61
C ILE A 754 -22.50 -14.25 6.82
N ILE A 755 -22.62 -15.55 7.10
CA ILE A 755 -21.90 -16.61 6.36
C ILE A 755 -22.28 -16.55 4.87
N SER A 756 -23.57 -16.48 4.55
CA SER A 756 -24.06 -16.43 3.17
C SER A 756 -23.50 -15.24 2.39
N LYS A 757 -23.56 -14.03 2.98
CA LYS A 757 -23.04 -12.82 2.35
C LYS A 757 -21.52 -12.85 2.20
N LEU A 758 -20.78 -13.34 3.20
CA LEU A 758 -19.32 -13.43 3.15
C LEU A 758 -18.82 -14.49 2.16
N MET A 759 -19.51 -15.63 2.06
CA MET A 759 -19.17 -16.70 1.11
C MET A 759 -19.59 -16.38 -0.33
N SER A 760 -20.54 -15.45 -0.49
CA SER A 760 -20.92 -14.91 -1.80
C SER A 760 -19.90 -13.90 -2.35
N ILE A 761 -19.04 -13.32 -1.49
CA ILE A 761 -17.95 -12.45 -1.94
C ILE A 761 -16.94 -13.30 -2.71
N PRO A 762 -16.62 -12.99 -3.97
CA PRO A 762 -15.65 -13.77 -4.69
C PRO A 762 -14.29 -13.77 -4.01
N PHE A 763 -13.82 -14.98 -3.70
CA PHE A 763 -12.51 -15.17 -3.11
C PHE A 763 -11.45 -14.71 -4.12
N ARG A 764 -10.55 -13.82 -3.68
CA ARG A 764 -9.50 -13.26 -4.52
C ARG A 764 -8.14 -13.66 -3.99
N THR A 765 -7.31 -14.16 -4.89
CA THR A 765 -5.94 -14.52 -4.55
C THR A 765 -5.04 -13.30 -4.58
N PRO A 766 -4.21 -13.04 -3.54
CA PRO A 766 -3.27 -11.94 -3.57
C PRO A 766 -2.28 -12.14 -4.71
N ARG A 767 -1.92 -11.07 -5.42
CA ARG A 767 -0.94 -11.13 -6.52
C ARG A 767 0.40 -11.70 -6.07
N HIS A 768 0.75 -11.50 -4.79
CA HIS A 768 1.93 -12.07 -4.16
C HIS A 768 1.95 -13.61 -4.20
N PHE A 769 0.80 -14.29 -4.23
CA PHE A 769 0.71 -15.75 -4.34
C PHE A 769 1.44 -16.30 -5.58
N PHE A 770 1.48 -15.54 -6.68
CA PHE A 770 2.16 -15.93 -7.91
C PHE A 770 3.66 -15.58 -7.92
N ARG A 771 4.17 -14.96 -6.84
CA ARG A 771 5.60 -14.69 -6.66
C ARG A 771 6.24 -15.83 -5.87
N VAL A 772 6.67 -16.86 -6.59
CA VAL A 772 7.37 -18.01 -6.01
C VAL A 772 8.78 -17.60 -5.60
N ARG A 773 8.99 -17.38 -4.30
CA ARG A 773 10.28 -17.03 -3.72
C ARG A 773 10.37 -17.52 -2.27
N PRO A 774 11.56 -17.88 -1.79
CA PRO A 774 11.75 -18.22 -0.38
C PRO A 774 11.31 -17.07 0.54
N ALA A 775 10.73 -17.42 1.69
CA ALA A 775 10.45 -16.43 2.74
C ALA A 775 11.77 -15.92 3.33
N VAL A 776 11.80 -14.65 3.74
CA VAL A 776 12.86 -14.17 4.62
C VAL A 776 12.68 -14.87 5.95
N SER A 777 13.72 -15.57 6.39
CA SER A 777 13.67 -16.41 7.58
C SER A 777 14.86 -16.13 8.47
N SER A 778 14.81 -16.65 9.68
CA SER A 778 15.86 -16.50 10.68
C SER A 778 16.35 -17.86 11.16
N GLU A 779 17.62 -17.91 11.52
CA GLU A 779 18.22 -19.05 12.20
C GLU A 779 18.90 -18.55 13.47
N ILE A 780 18.71 -19.29 14.56
CA ILE A 780 19.43 -19.10 15.80
C ILE A 780 20.24 -20.35 16.11
N ILE A 781 21.50 -20.14 16.44
CA ILE A 781 22.40 -21.18 16.95
C ILE A 781 22.72 -20.82 18.40
N ALA A 782 22.52 -21.78 19.30
CA ALA A 782 22.73 -21.61 20.73
C ALA A 782 23.89 -22.47 21.23
N MET A 783 24.82 -21.84 21.94
CA MET A 783 26.00 -22.46 22.52
C MET A 783 26.04 -22.20 24.03
N ASN A 784 26.72 -23.07 24.77
CA ASN A 784 27.03 -22.84 26.19
C ASN A 784 28.23 -21.90 26.36
N GLU A 785 28.68 -21.68 27.60
CA GLU A 785 29.85 -20.85 27.92
C GLU A 785 31.15 -21.42 27.32
N ASP A 786 31.23 -22.74 27.16
CA ASP A 786 32.37 -23.45 26.57
C ASP A 786 32.35 -23.47 25.02
N GLY A 787 31.35 -22.86 24.39
CA GLY A 787 31.18 -22.84 22.93
C GLY A 787 30.66 -24.15 22.32
N GLN A 788 30.18 -25.08 23.14
CA GLN A 788 29.53 -26.32 22.71
C GLN A 788 28.05 -26.08 22.41
N MET A 789 27.51 -26.81 21.44
CA MET A 789 26.09 -26.73 21.07
C MET A 789 25.20 -27.20 22.23
N ILE A 790 24.16 -26.43 22.53
CA ILE A 790 23.21 -26.75 23.60
C ILE A 790 22.34 -27.96 23.26
N ASP A 791 22.13 -28.25 21.96
CA ASP A 791 21.23 -29.30 21.51
C ASP A 791 21.72 -30.69 21.96
N GLY A 792 20.99 -31.31 22.90
CA GLY A 792 21.35 -32.56 23.57
C GLY A 792 22.26 -32.40 24.80
N SER A 793 22.50 -31.18 25.28
CA SER A 793 23.28 -30.91 26.49
C SER A 793 22.51 -31.24 27.77
N SER A 794 23.25 -31.50 28.86
CA SER A 794 22.66 -31.79 30.17
C SER A 794 23.11 -30.78 31.23
N ILE A 795 22.18 -30.37 32.09
CA ILE A 795 22.41 -29.46 33.21
C ILE A 795 21.88 -30.07 34.51
N LEU A 796 22.47 -29.69 35.65
CA LEU A 796 22.01 -30.14 36.96
C LEU A 796 20.79 -29.34 37.41
N SER A 797 19.85 -30.00 38.08
CA SER A 797 18.70 -29.35 38.72
C SER A 797 19.13 -28.20 39.63
N GLY A 798 18.34 -27.12 39.71
CA GLY A 798 18.68 -25.91 40.48
C GLY A 798 19.71 -24.98 39.83
N SER A 799 20.04 -25.17 38.55
CA SER A 799 21.03 -24.35 37.82
C SER A 799 20.35 -23.45 36.79
N HIS A 800 20.98 -22.32 36.46
CA HIS A 800 20.56 -21.46 35.35
C HIS A 800 21.23 -21.93 34.05
N LEU A 801 20.60 -21.67 32.90
CA LEU A 801 21.14 -22.00 31.59
C LEU A 801 21.72 -20.75 30.91
N SER A 802 23.05 -20.69 30.82
CA SER A 802 23.78 -19.61 30.13
C SER A 802 23.89 -19.91 28.64
N LEU A 803 23.39 -19.01 27.79
CA LEU A 803 23.32 -19.16 26.34
C LEU A 803 24.09 -18.06 25.62
N ASN A 804 25.01 -18.47 24.76
CA ASN A 804 25.63 -17.65 23.72
C ASN A 804 24.87 -17.89 22.40
N LEU A 805 24.22 -16.86 21.88
CA LEU A 805 23.32 -16.96 20.73
C LEU A 805 23.90 -16.23 19.53
N SER A 806 23.97 -16.92 18.39
CA SER A 806 24.23 -16.29 17.09
C SER A 806 22.98 -16.32 16.24
N PHE A 807 22.59 -15.14 15.76
CA PHE A 807 21.45 -14.92 14.89
C PHE A 807 21.92 -14.72 13.45
N GLN A 808 21.23 -15.33 12.49
CA GLN A 808 21.47 -15.11 11.07
C GLN A 808 20.16 -14.98 10.30
N LEU A 809 20.07 -13.94 9.46
CA LEU A 809 18.97 -13.80 8.50
C LEU A 809 19.27 -14.59 7.22
N LYS A 810 18.31 -15.40 6.77
CA LYS A 810 18.39 -16.20 5.53
C LYS A 810 17.44 -15.69 4.45
N SER A 811 17.74 -16.06 3.20
CA SER A 811 16.83 -15.93 2.04
C SER A 811 16.44 -14.52 1.61
N MET A 812 17.26 -13.50 1.91
CA MET A 812 16.96 -12.12 1.56
C MET A 812 17.53 -11.76 0.18
N SER A 813 16.65 -11.48 -0.80
CA SER A 813 17.05 -11.13 -2.17
C SER A 813 17.48 -9.66 -2.32
N VAL A 814 18.06 -9.31 -3.48
CA VAL A 814 18.60 -7.97 -3.86
C VAL A 814 17.52 -6.87 -3.90
N GLY A 815 16.24 -7.20 -3.72
CA GLY A 815 15.11 -6.26 -3.65
C GLY A 815 14.42 -6.21 -2.28
N GLY A 816 15.20 -6.28 -1.19
CA GLY A 816 14.73 -6.23 0.20
C GLY A 816 13.94 -4.95 0.57
N PRO A 817 13.42 -4.87 1.82
CA PRO A 817 12.67 -3.71 2.29
C PRO A 817 13.48 -2.42 2.11
N PRO A 818 12.81 -1.27 1.91
CA PRO A 818 13.48 0.01 1.76
C PRO A 818 14.07 0.45 3.11
N GLY A 819 15.32 0.06 3.36
CA GLY A 819 16.10 0.52 4.52
C GLY A 819 16.97 -0.57 5.13
N PRO A 820 18.00 -0.17 5.91
CA PRO A 820 18.85 -1.11 6.63
C PRO A 820 18.08 -1.73 7.81
N LEU A 821 18.04 -3.06 7.89
CA LEU A 821 17.57 -3.79 9.07
C LEU A 821 18.73 -3.86 10.07
N ASN A 822 18.80 -2.90 10.98
CA ASN A 822 19.93 -2.80 11.92
C ASN A 822 19.75 -3.65 13.19
N LYS A 823 18.50 -3.91 13.58
CA LYS A 823 18.17 -4.69 14.78
C LYS A 823 17.21 -5.82 14.48
N ALA A 824 17.45 -6.96 15.11
CA ALA A 824 16.47 -8.05 15.23
C ALA A 824 16.17 -8.27 16.71
N TYR A 825 14.91 -8.61 17.01
CA TYR A 825 14.44 -8.96 18.33
C TYR A 825 14.06 -10.43 18.34
N CYS A 826 14.27 -11.10 19.46
CA CYS A 826 13.92 -12.51 19.62
C CYS A 826 13.30 -12.76 20.98
N ILE A 827 12.34 -13.68 21.03
CA ILE A 827 11.82 -14.27 22.26
C ILE A 827 12.26 -15.73 22.32
N LEU A 828 12.82 -16.13 23.46
CA LEU A 828 13.02 -17.52 23.84
C LEU A 828 11.95 -17.90 24.85
N ASN A 829 11.35 -19.07 24.67
CA ASN A 829 10.34 -19.59 25.56
C ASN A 829 10.63 -21.04 25.92
N CYS A 830 10.55 -21.35 27.21
CA CYS A 830 10.67 -22.70 27.72
C CYS A 830 9.53 -22.99 28.71
N GLU A 831 8.88 -24.13 28.53
CA GLU A 831 7.79 -24.62 29.38
C GLU A 831 8.34 -25.72 30.31
N GLY A 832 8.01 -25.67 31.59
CA GLY A 832 8.46 -26.60 32.63
C GLY A 832 7.73 -27.94 32.64
N GLN A 833 7.10 -28.32 31.52
CA GLN A 833 6.61 -29.67 31.29
C GLN A 833 7.57 -30.40 30.34
N ALA A 834 8.11 -31.55 30.79
CA ALA A 834 9.01 -32.36 30.00
C ALA A 834 8.35 -32.80 28.68
N GLU A 835 9.09 -32.77 27.56
CA GLU A 835 8.54 -33.08 26.23
C GLU A 835 7.87 -34.48 26.20
N SER A 836 6.57 -34.52 25.90
CA SER A 836 5.88 -35.74 25.46
C SER A 836 5.83 -35.76 23.91
N SER A 837 6.77 -36.45 23.26
CA SER A 837 6.76 -36.89 21.84
C SER A 837 6.31 -35.91 20.72
N ARG A 838 6.10 -34.61 20.96
CA ARG A 838 5.65 -33.63 19.96
C ARG A 838 6.88 -32.98 19.32
N GLN A 839 7.18 -33.38 18.07
CA GLN A 839 8.45 -33.02 17.40
C GLN A 839 8.47 -31.65 16.70
N ASP A 840 7.34 -30.92 16.59
CA ASP A 840 7.27 -29.65 15.86
C ASP A 840 6.63 -28.52 16.66
N GLN A 841 7.18 -27.30 16.53
CA GLN A 841 6.58 -26.06 17.05
C GLN A 841 5.29 -25.76 16.27
N ASP A 842 4.14 -25.83 16.95
CA ASP A 842 2.84 -25.63 16.29
C ASP A 842 2.67 -24.15 15.86
N ILE A 843 1.82 -23.90 14.86
CA ILE A 843 1.40 -22.56 14.45
C ILE A 843 0.77 -21.80 15.64
N GLY A 844 0.10 -22.53 16.54
CA GLY A 844 -0.39 -21.96 17.81
C GLY A 844 0.72 -21.34 18.65
N ASP A 845 1.84 -22.04 18.81
CA ASP A 845 3.01 -21.55 19.56
C ASP A 845 3.61 -20.31 18.89
N LEU A 846 3.71 -20.30 17.55
CA LEU A 846 4.24 -19.16 16.81
C LEU A 846 3.37 -17.89 16.97
N LEU A 847 2.05 -18.02 17.04
CA LEU A 847 1.15 -16.88 17.25
C LEU A 847 1.37 -16.24 18.62
N ASP A 848 1.43 -17.07 19.67
CA ASP A 848 1.63 -16.60 21.04
C ASP A 848 2.99 -15.90 21.20
N LEU A 849 4.06 -16.52 20.70
CA LEU A 849 5.39 -15.91 20.71
C LEU A 849 5.44 -14.61 19.91
N ASN A 850 4.77 -14.55 18.75
CA ASN A 850 4.74 -13.33 17.93
C ASN A 850 4.00 -12.18 18.64
N GLU A 851 2.90 -12.50 19.33
CA GLU A 851 2.13 -11.50 20.08
C GLU A 851 2.94 -10.97 21.27
N LYS A 852 3.62 -11.85 22.03
CA LYS A 852 4.53 -11.48 23.12
C LYS A 852 5.69 -10.62 22.62
N LEU A 853 6.36 -11.04 21.54
CA LEU A 853 7.47 -10.31 20.95
C LEU A 853 7.04 -8.92 20.44
N LEU A 854 5.87 -8.82 19.78
CA LEU A 854 5.33 -7.55 19.31
C LEU A 854 5.08 -6.58 20.47
N ARG A 855 4.51 -7.04 21.59
CA ARG A 855 4.25 -6.20 22.77
C ARG A 855 5.54 -5.67 23.41
N TYR A 856 6.58 -6.50 23.43
CA TYR A 856 7.92 -6.12 23.89
C TYR A 856 8.52 -5.04 22.99
N VAL A 857 8.51 -5.25 21.66
CA VAL A 857 9.01 -4.29 20.68
C VAL A 857 8.22 -2.97 20.72
N ALA A 858 6.92 -3.03 21.01
CA ALA A 858 6.05 -1.86 21.14
C ALA A 858 6.29 -1.03 22.43
N GLY A 859 7.10 -1.51 23.38
CA GLY A 859 7.30 -0.85 24.68
C GLY A 859 6.07 -0.89 25.60
N SER A 860 5.12 -1.79 25.33
CA SER A 860 3.82 -1.88 26.03
C SER A 860 3.80 -2.85 27.21
N ALA A 861 4.83 -3.69 27.35
CA ALA A 861 4.96 -4.64 28.45
C ALA A 861 5.80 -4.07 29.60
N GLN A 862 5.32 -4.23 30.83
CA GLN A 862 6.20 -4.20 32.00
C GLN A 862 7.12 -5.43 31.88
N THR A 863 8.42 -5.23 31.71
CA THR A 863 9.42 -6.29 31.68
C THR A 863 9.56 -6.90 33.06
N HIS A 864 8.67 -7.82 33.43
CA HIS A 864 8.90 -8.71 34.56
C HIS A 864 9.95 -9.75 34.14
N HIS A 865 11.21 -9.47 34.45
CA HIS A 865 12.26 -10.48 34.47
C HIS A 865 11.98 -11.40 35.67
N GLY A 866 11.63 -12.66 35.43
CA GLY A 866 11.51 -13.66 36.49
C GLY A 866 10.24 -14.52 36.44
N LEU A 867 10.39 -15.73 36.96
CA LEU A 867 9.40 -16.80 37.10
C LEU A 867 7.99 -16.29 37.47
N HIS A 868 6.97 -16.59 36.65
CA HIS A 868 5.58 -16.41 37.06
C HIS A 868 5.19 -17.50 38.07
N CYS A 869 5.28 -17.20 39.37
CA CYS A 869 4.62 -17.99 40.41
C CYS A 869 3.26 -17.36 40.72
N ALA A 870 2.17 -17.90 40.15
CA ALA A 870 0.82 -17.53 40.54
C ALA A 870 -0.12 -18.75 40.56
N GLY A 871 -0.09 -19.48 41.68
CA GLY A 871 -1.12 -20.46 42.05
C GLY A 871 -0.76 -21.93 41.82
N PRO A 872 -1.46 -22.87 42.49
CA PRO A 872 -1.05 -24.28 42.59
C PRO A 872 -1.16 -25.10 41.29
N ASN A 873 -1.69 -24.52 40.21
CA ASN A 873 -1.98 -25.18 38.94
C ASN A 873 -1.35 -24.49 37.71
N ASP A 874 -0.52 -23.45 37.90
CA ASP A 874 0.10 -22.73 36.79
C ASP A 874 1.40 -23.42 36.34
N HIS A 875 1.52 -23.65 35.04
CA HIS A 875 2.70 -24.24 34.42
C HIS A 875 3.91 -23.31 34.58
N LEU A 876 5.04 -23.82 35.08
CA LEU A 876 6.33 -23.11 35.08
C LEU A 876 6.66 -22.68 33.64
N MET A 877 6.75 -21.37 33.36
CA MET A 877 7.07 -20.84 32.04
C MET A 877 8.12 -19.75 32.17
N VAL A 878 9.14 -19.80 31.30
CA VAL A 878 10.22 -18.82 31.25
C VAL A 878 10.22 -18.18 29.86
N ASN A 879 10.21 -16.84 29.83
CA ASN A 879 10.32 -16.06 28.60
C ASN A 879 11.50 -15.11 28.72
N GLU A 880 12.40 -15.14 27.75
CA GLU A 880 13.56 -14.24 27.69
C GLU A 880 13.56 -13.47 26.36
N TYR A 881 13.78 -12.16 26.43
CA TYR A 881 13.76 -11.28 25.25
C TYR A 881 15.16 -10.78 24.93
N LEU A 882 15.53 -10.86 23.66
CA LEU A 882 16.86 -10.56 23.16
C LEU A 882 16.80 -9.51 22.07
N CYS A 883 17.85 -8.71 21.97
CA CYS A 883 18.09 -7.80 20.86
C CYS A 883 19.45 -8.11 20.23
N PHE A 884 19.47 -8.25 18.91
CA PHE A 884 20.64 -8.49 18.09
C PHE A 884 20.92 -7.26 17.23
N GLU A 885 22.10 -6.66 17.39
CA GLU A 885 22.63 -5.68 16.44
C GLU A 885 23.21 -6.43 15.23
N LEU A 886 22.67 -6.16 14.03
CA LEU A 886 23.00 -6.89 12.82
C LEU A 886 24.19 -6.23 12.09
N ASN A 887 25.19 -7.03 11.74
CA ASN A 887 26.34 -6.60 10.94
C ASN A 887 25.98 -6.50 9.44
N GLY A 888 26.94 -6.08 8.59
CA GLY A 888 26.74 -6.00 7.14
C GLY A 888 26.40 -7.33 6.44
N ARG A 889 26.63 -8.47 7.11
CA ARG A 889 26.22 -9.81 6.66
C ARG A 889 24.88 -10.26 7.25
N ARG A 890 24.18 -9.37 7.97
CA ARG A 890 22.91 -9.61 8.67
C ARG A 890 22.99 -10.73 9.72
N GLN A 891 24.11 -10.79 10.40
CA GLN A 891 24.35 -11.65 11.55
C GLN A 891 24.47 -10.80 12.81
N GLY A 892 24.02 -11.32 13.93
CA GLY A 892 24.14 -10.67 15.23
C GLY A 892 24.44 -11.68 16.33
N PHE A 893 24.98 -11.21 17.44
CA PHE A 893 25.30 -12.03 18.60
C PHE A 893 24.67 -11.42 19.85
N SER A 894 24.20 -12.27 20.75
CA SER A 894 23.65 -11.88 22.03
C SER A 894 23.84 -13.01 23.04
N THR A 895 23.76 -12.69 24.33
CA THR A 895 23.92 -13.66 25.41
C THR A 895 22.74 -13.53 26.36
N CYS A 896 22.23 -14.63 26.89
CA CYS A 896 21.21 -14.60 27.94
C CYS A 896 21.41 -15.70 28.98
N LEU A 897 20.78 -15.48 30.13
CA LEU A 897 20.70 -16.43 31.22
C LEU A 897 19.23 -16.82 31.42
N LEU A 898 18.88 -18.06 31.06
CA LEU A 898 17.53 -18.60 31.25
C LEU A 898 17.42 -19.24 32.64
N ASP A 899 16.50 -18.74 33.46
CA ASP A 899 16.22 -19.31 34.77
C ASP A 899 15.34 -20.57 34.66
N VAL A 900 16.00 -21.72 34.59
CA VAL A 900 15.37 -23.05 34.59
C VAL A 900 15.59 -23.78 35.92
N SER A 901 15.99 -23.05 36.97
CA SER A 901 16.39 -23.62 38.25
C SER A 901 15.26 -24.41 38.94
N CYS A 902 14.01 -23.97 38.75
CA CYS A 902 12.81 -24.60 39.30
C CYS A 902 12.19 -25.69 38.41
N PHE A 903 12.81 -26.02 37.27
CA PHE A 903 12.24 -27.00 36.35
C PHE A 903 12.47 -28.43 36.87
N PRO A 904 11.49 -29.35 36.70
CA PRO A 904 11.67 -30.74 37.09
C PRO A 904 12.74 -31.44 36.26
N VAL A 905 13.18 -32.62 36.70
CA VAL A 905 14.08 -33.48 35.90
C VAL A 905 13.35 -33.91 34.62
N GLY A 906 13.99 -33.76 33.46
CA GLY A 906 13.37 -34.02 32.17
C GLY A 906 14.05 -33.30 31.00
N SER A 907 13.55 -33.54 29.78
CA SER A 907 14.03 -32.88 28.57
C SER A 907 13.10 -31.74 28.16
N TYR A 908 13.69 -30.61 27.80
CA TYR A 908 13.01 -29.36 27.51
C TYR A 908 13.52 -28.75 26.21
N ARG A 909 12.60 -28.23 25.41
CA ARG A 909 12.93 -27.50 24.19
C ARG A 909 12.76 -26.02 24.40
N ILE A 910 13.72 -25.25 23.90
CA ILE A 910 13.62 -23.80 23.84
C ILE A 910 12.92 -23.44 22.54
N LYS A 911 11.62 -23.12 22.62
CA LYS A 911 10.88 -22.55 21.50
C LYS A 911 11.35 -21.12 21.28
N TRP A 912 11.40 -20.67 20.04
CA TRP A 912 11.84 -19.31 19.75
C TRP A 912 11.11 -18.70 18.56
N LEU A 913 11.11 -17.38 18.51
CA LEU A 913 10.68 -16.59 17.36
C LEU A 913 11.48 -15.31 17.30
N SER A 914 11.71 -14.78 16.11
CA SER A 914 12.33 -13.48 15.93
C SER A 914 11.50 -12.55 15.06
N GLY A 915 11.81 -11.26 15.13
CA GLY A 915 11.19 -10.20 14.35
C GLY A 915 12.12 -9.02 14.19
N CYS A 916 11.80 -8.12 13.27
CA CYS A 916 12.56 -6.91 13.05
C CYS A 916 11.64 -5.71 12.81
N VAL A 917 12.18 -4.52 12.99
CA VAL A 917 11.46 -3.27 12.72
C VAL A 917 12.17 -2.54 11.59
N ASP A 918 11.42 -2.14 10.57
CA ASP A 918 11.99 -1.38 9.45
C ASP A 918 12.19 0.10 9.77
N SER A 919 12.81 0.84 8.84
CA SER A 919 13.11 2.27 8.97
C SER A 919 11.86 3.15 9.14
N VAL A 920 10.67 2.63 8.83
CA VAL A 920 9.38 3.33 8.93
C VAL A 920 8.66 2.98 10.23
N GLY A 921 9.24 2.09 11.06
CA GLY A 921 8.64 1.63 12.32
C GLY A 921 7.71 0.43 12.18
N SER A 922 7.71 -0.26 11.03
CA SER A 922 6.84 -1.42 10.79
C SER A 922 7.47 -2.70 11.35
N TYR A 923 6.69 -3.49 12.10
CA TYR A 923 7.11 -4.79 12.61
C TYR A 923 6.96 -5.90 11.56
N TRP A 924 7.99 -6.75 11.44
CA TRP A 924 8.04 -7.92 10.59
C TRP A 924 8.40 -9.15 11.42
N SER A 925 7.62 -10.22 11.30
CA SER A 925 7.89 -11.52 11.92
C SER A 925 8.83 -12.33 11.03
N LEU A 926 9.83 -13.00 11.61
CA LEU A 926 10.80 -13.79 10.87
C LEU A 926 10.60 -15.26 11.20
N LEU A 927 10.24 -16.05 10.19
CA LEU A 927 9.98 -17.48 10.39
C LEU A 927 11.26 -18.21 10.82
N PRO A 928 11.22 -19.04 11.87
CA PRO A 928 12.37 -19.81 12.29
C PRO A 928 12.66 -20.93 11.28
N VAL A 929 13.93 -21.14 10.97
CA VAL A 929 14.40 -22.23 10.09
C VAL A 929 14.62 -23.53 10.88
N ASN A 930 14.95 -23.42 12.17
CA ASN A 930 15.23 -24.55 13.07
C ASN A 930 14.34 -24.51 14.32
N SER A 931 14.04 -25.68 14.86
CA SER A 931 13.07 -25.92 15.95
C SER A 931 13.51 -25.47 17.35
N GLY A 932 14.67 -24.80 17.45
CA GLY A 932 15.31 -24.44 18.72
C GLY A 932 16.01 -25.61 19.43
N PRO A 933 16.97 -25.32 20.34
CA PRO A 933 17.78 -26.36 21.00
C PRO A 933 16.99 -27.14 22.07
N LEU A 934 17.31 -28.43 22.20
CA LEU A 934 16.84 -29.30 23.28
C LEU A 934 17.90 -29.42 24.37
N PHE A 935 17.53 -29.35 25.65
CA PHE A 935 18.42 -29.62 26.78
C PHE A 935 17.75 -30.52 27.82
N THR A 936 18.54 -31.20 28.64
CA THR A 936 18.04 -32.13 29.67
C THR A 936 18.47 -31.68 31.06
N ILE A 937 17.54 -31.65 32.00
CA ILE A 937 17.82 -31.42 33.42
C ILE A 937 17.94 -32.77 34.11
N LEU A 938 19.08 -32.97 34.78
CA LEU A 938 19.41 -34.16 35.56
C LEU A 938 19.30 -33.88 37.06
N ASP A 939 19.07 -34.93 37.84
CA ASP A 939 19.01 -34.83 39.29
C ASP A 939 20.40 -34.51 39.88
N ARG A 940 20.44 -33.76 40.98
CA ARG A 940 21.65 -33.60 41.78
C ARG A 940 21.74 -34.81 42.71
N MET A 941 22.47 -35.85 42.28
CA MET A 941 22.82 -36.94 43.20
C MET A 941 23.65 -36.44 44.39
#